data_AF-A0A4D9EN77-F1
#
_entry.id   AF-A0A4D9EN77-F1
#
_cell.length_a   1.000
_cell.length_b   1.000
_cell.length_c   1.000
_cell.angle_alpha   90.00
_cell.angle_beta   90.00
_cell.angle_gamma   90.00
#
_symmetry.space_group_name_H-M   'P 1'
#
loop_
_entity.id
_entity.type
_entity.pdbx_description
1 polymer ?
#
loop_
_entity_poly.entity_id
_entity_poly.type
_entity_poly.pdbx_seq_one_letter_code
_entity_poly.pdbx_strand_id
1 'polypeptide(L)'
;MPRRRGLSSPSAASLFILSSLLHHLRGLNICTSGSATSCEECLLIHPKCAWCSKEEFGSTKLITSRCDFIENLITNGCAGELETPKSSINIVENLPLSSKGSSLTLSDVTQIMPQKISLNLRPGDKTSFRVQVRQVEDYPVDLYYLMDLSLSMKDDLDNIRNLGTKLAEEMRKLTSNFRLGFGSFVDKNISPFSYTAPRYQNNPCIGYKLFPHCVPSFGFRHLLSLTDKVDRFNEEVQKQKVSRNRDAPEGGFDAILQAAVCKEKIGWRKEASHLLVFTTDDVPHIALDGKLGGLVQPHDGQCHLNEANEYSASNQLDYPSLALLGEKLAENNIHLIFAVTKAHYILYKNFTALIPGTTVEILHQDSNNIIQLIVKAYNSIRSKVELTVWDSPEDVSLTFTATCQDGLLYPGLRKCADLQIGDTVSFEVSVEARSCPAENTSHAFTIKPAGFRDTLEVEVAYNCTCGCTKQMERNSSKCSGNGTYTCGLCECDSGYLGSKCECEEGESGNMYQNLCREAEGKPVCSGRGECSCNQCICYKSEFGRIYGLFCECNDFSCARYKGVLCSGHGECHCGECKCHAGYIGDNCNCSTETNSCISNDSQMCSGRGNCVCGKCQCTEPGAFGETCEKCPTCPGACSTKRYLTNCAHEWLTLHHEGKLCLISEVLQIRGLYHCFRLDRLPEGRPSLQRWHLG
;
A
#
# COMPACT_ATOMS: atom_id res chain seq x y z
N MET A 1 -68.95 -37.52 13.87
CA MET A 1 -67.59 -37.08 13.49
C MET A 1 -67.60 -36.56 12.06
N PRO A 2 -67.51 -35.24 11.84
CA PRO A 2 -67.73 -34.63 10.54
C PRO A 2 -66.47 -34.07 9.86
N ARG A 3 -66.51 -34.11 8.52
CA ARG A 3 -66.07 -33.12 7.50
C ARG A 3 -64.67 -32.48 7.57
N ARG A 4 -63.88 -32.80 6.53
CA ARG A 4 -62.77 -32.00 5.98
C ARG A 4 -63.21 -30.54 5.75
N ARG A 5 -62.45 -29.57 6.28
CA ARG A 5 -62.52 -28.15 5.91
C ARG A 5 -61.36 -27.83 4.96
N GLY A 6 -61.69 -27.39 3.76
CA GLY A 6 -60.73 -26.75 2.84
C GLY A 6 -60.43 -25.34 3.33
N LEU A 7 -59.16 -24.96 3.29
CA LEU A 7 -58.71 -23.57 3.43
C LEU A 7 -58.97 -22.85 2.11
N SER A 8 -59.83 -21.83 2.15
CA SER A 8 -60.02 -20.85 1.09
C SER A 8 -58.89 -19.81 1.11
N SER A 9 -58.29 -19.59 -0.06
CA SER A 9 -57.33 -18.53 -0.37
C SER A 9 -57.88 -17.13 -0.06
N PRO A 10 -57.10 -16.21 0.50
CA PRO A 10 -57.46 -14.80 0.47
C PRO A 10 -57.27 -14.25 -0.95
N SER A 11 -58.29 -13.52 -1.38
CA SER A 11 -58.50 -12.94 -2.71
C SER A 11 -57.36 -11.99 -3.10
N ALA A 12 -56.94 -12.07 -4.37
CA ALA A 12 -55.93 -11.20 -5.00
C ALA A 12 -56.24 -9.69 -4.92
N ALA A 13 -57.45 -9.29 -4.57
CA ALA A 13 -57.86 -7.89 -4.41
C ALA A 13 -57.14 -7.15 -3.26
N SER A 14 -56.73 -7.85 -2.20
CA SER A 14 -56.03 -7.23 -1.06
C SER A 14 -54.55 -6.92 -1.34
N LEU A 15 -53.94 -7.61 -2.32
CA LEU A 15 -52.56 -7.33 -2.76
C LEU A 15 -52.48 -6.14 -3.73
N PHE A 16 -53.54 -5.86 -4.50
CA PHE A 16 -53.58 -4.67 -5.36
C PHE A 16 -53.76 -3.37 -4.57
N ILE A 17 -54.41 -3.41 -3.40
CA ILE A 17 -54.54 -2.25 -2.52
C ILE A 17 -53.23 -1.97 -1.76
N LEU A 18 -52.47 -3.00 -1.35
CA LEU A 18 -51.12 -2.79 -0.80
C LEU A 18 -50.10 -2.33 -1.86
N SER A 19 -50.21 -2.81 -3.11
CA SER A 19 -49.35 -2.41 -4.23
C SER A 19 -49.58 -0.94 -4.66
N SER A 20 -50.83 -0.46 -4.57
CA SER A 20 -51.19 0.93 -4.89
C SER A 20 -50.89 1.92 -3.76
N LEU A 21 -50.80 1.46 -2.50
CA LEU A 21 -50.31 2.27 -1.37
C LEU A 21 -48.78 2.39 -1.30
N LEU A 22 -48.04 1.50 -1.97
CA LEU A 22 -46.57 1.55 -2.08
C LEU A 22 -46.04 2.47 -3.20
N HIS A 23 -46.91 3.06 -4.03
CA HIS A 23 -46.50 3.95 -5.13
C HIS A 23 -46.43 5.45 -4.77
N HIS A 24 -46.72 5.84 -3.51
CA HIS A 24 -46.73 7.25 -3.09
C HIS A 24 -45.57 7.69 -2.16
N LEU A 25 -44.49 6.90 -2.06
CA LEU A 25 -43.26 7.24 -1.33
C LEU A 25 -42.03 7.25 -2.25
N ARG A 26 -42.14 7.83 -3.46
CA ARG A 26 -40.99 8.12 -4.33
C ARG A 26 -40.65 9.60 -4.22
N GLY A 27 -39.71 9.95 -3.35
CA GLY A 27 -39.28 11.35 -3.21
C GLY A 27 -37.96 11.57 -2.49
N LEU A 28 -37.54 10.66 -1.60
CA LEU A 28 -36.23 10.76 -0.94
C LEU A 28 -35.24 9.75 -1.53
N ASN A 29 -34.21 10.26 -2.19
CA ASN A 29 -32.95 9.57 -2.48
C ASN A 29 -31.79 10.26 -1.77
N ILE A 30 -30.58 9.69 -1.89
CA ILE A 30 -29.36 10.17 -1.21
C ILE A 30 -29.05 11.65 -1.44
N CYS A 31 -29.37 12.20 -2.63
CA CYS A 31 -29.13 13.59 -3.00
C CYS A 31 -30.17 14.53 -2.38
N THR A 32 -31.43 14.10 -2.36
CA THR A 32 -32.55 14.89 -1.81
C THR A 32 -32.68 14.78 -0.30
N SER A 33 -32.15 13.71 0.32
CA SER A 33 -32.15 13.51 1.78
C SER A 33 -31.12 14.36 2.50
N GLY A 34 -30.12 14.89 1.79
CA GLY A 34 -29.01 15.66 2.37
C GLY A 34 -29.28 17.15 2.56
N SER A 35 -30.48 17.66 2.26
CA SER A 35 -30.88 19.06 2.42
C SER A 35 -29.84 20.10 1.95
N ALA A 36 -29.11 19.81 0.87
CA ALA A 36 -28.07 20.69 0.32
C ALA A 36 -28.63 22.09 0.03
N THR A 37 -28.01 23.09 0.64
CA THR A 37 -28.37 24.50 0.55
C THR A 37 -27.63 25.23 -0.56
N SER A 38 -26.48 24.70 -0.99
CA SER A 38 -25.68 25.22 -2.10
C SER A 38 -25.34 24.14 -3.13
N CYS A 39 -24.83 24.60 -4.28
CA CYS A 39 -24.36 23.71 -5.34
C CYS A 39 -23.16 22.87 -4.89
N GLU A 40 -22.20 23.49 -4.19
CA GLU A 40 -21.00 22.83 -3.67
C GLU A 40 -21.37 21.72 -2.67
N GLU A 41 -22.29 22.02 -1.74
CA GLU A 41 -22.78 21.04 -0.77
C GLU A 41 -23.45 19.85 -1.47
N CYS A 42 -24.25 20.12 -2.50
CA CYS A 42 -24.89 19.08 -3.30
C CYS A 42 -23.88 18.14 -3.95
N LEU A 43 -22.82 18.69 -4.55
CA LEU A 43 -21.82 17.90 -5.26
C LEU A 43 -20.96 17.03 -4.31
N LEU A 44 -20.81 17.46 -3.05
CA LEU A 44 -20.12 16.74 -1.99
C LEU A 44 -20.92 15.56 -1.40
N ILE A 45 -22.26 15.56 -1.52
CA ILE A 45 -23.09 14.48 -0.96
C ILE A 45 -22.74 13.13 -1.58
N HIS A 46 -22.72 13.06 -2.92
CA HIS A 46 -22.45 11.83 -3.65
C HIS A 46 -22.11 12.14 -5.12
N PRO A 47 -21.22 11.38 -5.78
CA PRO A 47 -20.81 11.60 -7.18
C PRO A 47 -21.97 11.55 -8.20
N LYS A 48 -23.06 10.84 -7.85
CA LYS A 48 -24.28 10.77 -8.68
C LYS A 48 -25.20 11.99 -8.55
N CYS A 49 -25.00 12.83 -7.54
CA CYS A 49 -25.79 14.04 -7.37
C CYS A 49 -25.40 15.09 -8.40
N ALA A 50 -26.39 15.85 -8.82
CA ALA A 50 -26.26 16.95 -9.75
C ALA A 50 -27.03 18.14 -9.18
N TRP A 51 -26.65 19.35 -9.61
CA TRP A 51 -27.33 20.57 -9.22
C TRP A 51 -27.98 21.25 -10.42
N CYS A 52 -29.19 21.76 -10.22
CA CYS A 52 -29.91 22.56 -11.20
C CYS A 52 -29.76 24.06 -10.93
N SER A 53 -29.01 24.74 -11.81
CA SER A 53 -28.78 26.19 -11.73
C SER A 53 -29.87 27.05 -12.40
N LYS A 54 -30.85 26.40 -13.05
CA LYS A 54 -31.96 27.07 -13.76
C LYS A 54 -32.80 27.95 -12.85
N GLU A 55 -33.04 29.19 -13.25
CA GLU A 55 -33.79 30.18 -12.45
C GLU A 55 -35.19 29.69 -12.05
N GLU A 56 -36.04 29.39 -13.03
CA GLU A 56 -37.37 28.81 -12.80
C GLU A 56 -37.29 27.27 -12.87
N PHE A 57 -37.22 26.64 -11.71
CA PHE A 57 -37.12 25.19 -11.56
C PHE A 57 -38.16 24.68 -10.57
N GLY A 58 -38.92 23.66 -10.97
CA GLY A 58 -39.95 23.04 -10.14
C GLY A 58 -41.39 23.41 -10.47
N SER A 59 -42.33 22.73 -9.83
CA SER A 59 -43.78 23.00 -9.89
C SER A 59 -44.20 23.76 -8.64
N THR A 60 -45.03 24.80 -8.77
CA THR A 60 -45.62 25.56 -7.63
C THR A 60 -46.43 24.70 -6.64
N LYS A 61 -46.66 23.41 -6.96
CA LYS A 61 -47.40 22.45 -6.12
C LYS A 61 -46.54 21.39 -5.43
N LEU A 62 -45.24 21.26 -5.76
CA LEU A 62 -44.32 20.30 -5.16
C LEU A 62 -42.94 20.92 -4.96
N ILE A 63 -42.48 20.93 -3.70
CA ILE A 63 -41.11 21.33 -3.33
C ILE A 63 -40.13 20.42 -4.09
N THR A 64 -39.43 20.98 -5.05
CA THR A 64 -38.53 20.25 -5.96
C THR A 64 -37.10 20.63 -5.61
N SER A 65 -36.33 19.66 -5.12
CA SER A 65 -34.93 19.88 -4.73
C SER A 65 -34.07 20.20 -5.96
N ARG A 66 -33.30 21.28 -5.89
CA ARG A 66 -32.29 21.63 -6.92
C ARG A 66 -31.12 20.64 -6.93
N CYS A 67 -30.93 19.89 -5.84
CA CYS A 67 -29.99 18.79 -5.73
C CYS A 67 -30.70 17.44 -5.89
N ASP A 68 -30.43 16.71 -6.97
CA ASP A 68 -31.03 15.39 -7.21
C ASP A 68 -30.16 14.60 -8.22
N PHE A 69 -30.54 13.37 -8.53
CA PHE A 69 -29.99 12.65 -9.67
C PHE A 69 -30.32 13.37 -10.99
N ILE A 70 -29.39 13.27 -11.94
CA ILE A 70 -29.50 13.89 -13.28
C ILE A 70 -30.85 13.58 -13.95
N GLU A 71 -31.30 12.33 -13.90
CA GLU A 71 -32.55 11.87 -14.51
C GLU A 71 -33.79 12.58 -13.92
N ASN A 72 -33.80 12.77 -12.60
CA ASN A 72 -34.89 13.45 -11.89
C ASN A 72 -34.90 14.94 -12.23
N LEU A 73 -33.74 15.59 -12.24
CA LEU A 73 -33.63 17.02 -12.58
C LEU A 73 -34.09 17.30 -14.01
N ILE A 74 -33.72 16.43 -14.95
CA ILE A 74 -34.17 16.55 -16.36
C ILE A 74 -35.69 16.36 -16.44
N THR A 75 -36.23 15.34 -15.75
CA THR A 75 -37.68 15.07 -15.70
C THR A 75 -38.45 16.26 -15.10
N ASN A 76 -37.85 16.96 -14.13
CA ASN A 76 -38.40 18.16 -13.49
C ASN A 76 -38.14 19.45 -14.27
N GLY A 77 -37.60 19.38 -15.50
CA GLY A 77 -37.47 20.52 -16.41
C GLY A 77 -36.14 21.28 -16.38
N CYS A 78 -35.10 20.71 -15.78
CA CYS A 78 -33.74 21.26 -15.77
C CYS A 78 -32.85 20.71 -16.90
N ALA A 79 -33.32 20.77 -18.14
CA ALA A 79 -32.48 20.41 -19.27
C ALA A 79 -31.54 21.59 -19.64
N GLY A 80 -30.23 21.39 -19.56
CA GLY A 80 -29.21 22.31 -20.10
C GLY A 80 -28.45 23.19 -19.10
N GLU A 81 -28.95 23.34 -17.87
CA GLU A 81 -28.35 24.18 -16.81
C GLU A 81 -27.95 23.34 -15.58
N LEU A 82 -27.35 22.18 -15.86
CA LEU A 82 -26.95 21.18 -14.86
C LEU A 82 -25.46 21.31 -14.54
N GLU A 83 -25.15 21.33 -13.25
CA GLU A 83 -23.79 21.27 -12.73
C GLU A 83 -23.44 19.82 -12.37
N THR A 84 -22.56 19.23 -13.19
CA THR A 84 -22.10 17.85 -13.01
C THR A 84 -20.61 17.73 -13.34
N PRO A 85 -19.72 18.30 -12.52
CA PRO A 85 -18.29 18.06 -12.71
C PRO A 85 -18.03 16.54 -12.65
N LYS A 86 -17.16 16.10 -13.55
CA LYS A 86 -16.68 14.72 -13.59
C LYS A 86 -15.19 14.75 -13.37
N SER A 87 -14.69 13.70 -12.74
CA SER A 87 -13.25 13.54 -12.61
C SER A 87 -12.62 13.24 -13.97
N SER A 88 -11.42 13.76 -14.20
CA SER A 88 -10.71 13.61 -15.47
C SER A 88 -9.23 13.34 -15.24
N ILE A 89 -8.64 12.58 -16.17
CA ILE A 89 -7.23 12.23 -16.17
C ILE A 89 -6.60 12.82 -17.43
N ASN A 90 -5.49 13.52 -17.27
CA ASN A 90 -4.65 13.98 -18.37
C ASN A 90 -3.24 13.40 -18.23
N ILE A 91 -2.78 12.68 -19.24
CA ILE A 91 -1.42 12.14 -19.27
C ILE A 91 -0.50 13.21 -19.84
N VAL A 92 0.39 13.76 -19.00
CA VAL A 92 1.26 14.89 -19.36
C VAL A 92 2.53 14.39 -20.02
N GLU A 93 3.12 13.30 -19.52
CA GLU A 93 4.35 12.71 -20.06
C GLU A 93 4.23 11.18 -20.14
N ASN A 94 4.48 10.62 -21.33
CA ASN A 94 4.29 9.20 -21.63
C ASN A 94 5.34 8.66 -22.61
N LEU A 95 6.59 8.66 -22.19
CA LEU A 95 7.70 8.05 -22.90
C LEU A 95 7.56 6.52 -22.91
N PRO A 96 7.81 5.87 -24.06
CA PRO A 96 7.72 4.42 -24.21
C PRO A 96 8.77 3.67 -23.39
N LEU A 97 8.41 2.48 -22.89
CA LEU A 97 9.35 1.60 -22.17
C LEU A 97 10.51 1.18 -23.07
N SER A 98 11.73 1.32 -22.57
CA SER A 98 12.95 0.93 -23.28
C SER A 98 13.11 -0.60 -23.34
N SER A 99 13.76 -1.09 -24.39
CA SER A 99 14.07 -2.52 -24.55
C SER A 99 15.42 -2.92 -23.95
N LYS A 100 16.43 -2.05 -24.02
CA LYS A 100 17.77 -2.27 -23.47
C LYS A 100 18.28 -1.07 -22.68
N GLY A 101 19.03 -1.34 -21.61
CA GLY A 101 19.62 -0.33 -20.72
C GLY A 101 20.94 0.24 -21.23
N SER A 102 21.56 -0.41 -22.23
CA SER A 102 22.86 -0.08 -22.79
C SER A 102 22.75 0.59 -24.16
N SER A 103 22.15 1.79 -24.21
CA SER A 103 22.25 2.67 -25.39
C SER A 103 23.37 3.70 -25.21
N LEU A 104 24.01 4.12 -26.30
CA LEU A 104 25.16 5.05 -26.31
C LEU A 104 24.86 6.42 -25.68
N THR A 105 23.58 6.76 -25.51
CA THR A 105 23.08 7.85 -24.67
C THR A 105 22.41 7.26 -23.43
N LEU A 106 23.17 7.17 -22.33
CA LEU A 106 22.74 6.66 -21.02
C LEU A 106 21.60 7.48 -20.35
N SER A 107 20.97 8.43 -21.04
CA SER A 107 19.97 9.36 -20.49
C SER A 107 18.51 8.95 -20.71
N ASP A 108 18.24 7.93 -21.53
CA ASP A 108 16.90 7.71 -22.11
C ASP A 108 16.26 6.36 -21.71
N VAL A 109 16.81 5.66 -20.70
CA VAL A 109 16.23 4.38 -20.24
C VAL A 109 14.97 4.68 -19.43
N THR A 110 13.84 4.23 -19.95
CA THR A 110 12.51 4.40 -19.35
C THR A 110 11.96 3.03 -18.93
N GLN A 111 11.76 2.84 -17.63
CA GLN A 111 11.32 1.58 -17.02
C GLN A 111 9.88 1.64 -16.49
N ILE A 112 9.30 2.83 -16.38
CA ILE A 112 7.90 3.07 -16.00
C ILE A 112 7.21 3.94 -17.04
N MET A 113 5.93 3.68 -17.32
CA MET A 113 5.09 4.57 -18.09
C MET A 113 3.66 4.60 -17.55
N PRO A 114 2.97 5.75 -17.60
CA PRO A 114 3.50 7.09 -17.94
C PRO A 114 4.43 7.65 -16.85
N GLN A 115 5.06 8.81 -17.09
CA GLN A 115 5.98 9.47 -16.14
C GLN A 115 5.31 10.62 -15.38
N LYS A 116 4.32 11.27 -16.01
CA LYS A 116 3.57 12.37 -15.37
C LYS A 116 2.09 12.35 -15.73
N ILE A 117 1.24 12.43 -14.71
CA ILE A 117 -0.23 12.50 -14.85
C ILE A 117 -0.73 13.71 -14.07
N SER A 118 -1.71 14.41 -14.63
CA SER A 118 -2.53 15.42 -13.95
C SER A 118 -3.94 14.89 -13.77
N LEU A 119 -4.40 14.79 -12.52
CA LEU A 119 -5.73 14.38 -12.13
C LEU A 119 -6.55 15.61 -11.74
N ASN A 120 -7.80 15.64 -12.18
CA ASN A 120 -8.80 16.57 -11.66
C ASN A 120 -9.93 15.75 -11.06
N LEU A 121 -10.05 15.72 -9.74
CA LEU A 121 -10.92 14.81 -9.00
C LEU A 121 -12.14 15.54 -8.44
N ARG A 122 -13.31 14.96 -8.64
CA ARG A 122 -14.51 15.28 -7.87
C ARG A 122 -14.55 14.37 -6.64
N PRO A 123 -14.80 14.89 -5.43
CA PRO A 123 -14.93 14.06 -4.24
C PRO A 123 -15.94 12.92 -4.39
N GLY A 124 -15.55 11.73 -3.95
CA GLY A 124 -16.33 10.49 -4.06
C GLY A 124 -16.42 9.88 -5.46
N ASP A 125 -15.94 10.57 -6.51
CA ASP A 125 -15.87 10.02 -7.87
C ASP A 125 -14.54 9.30 -8.08
N LYS A 126 -14.61 8.08 -8.65
CA LYS A 126 -13.47 7.19 -8.81
C LYS A 126 -12.92 7.29 -10.22
N THR A 127 -11.60 7.44 -10.34
CA THR A 127 -10.90 7.39 -11.64
C THR A 127 -9.73 6.44 -11.58
N SER A 128 -9.46 5.72 -12.67
CA SER A 128 -8.32 4.81 -12.74
C SER A 128 -7.40 5.11 -13.92
N PHE A 129 -6.10 4.92 -13.69
CA PHE A 129 -5.07 4.94 -14.73
C PHE A 129 -4.20 3.70 -14.64
N ARG A 130 -3.59 3.35 -15.78
CA ARG A 130 -2.71 2.19 -15.90
C ARG A 130 -1.25 2.62 -15.85
N VAL A 131 -0.49 1.96 -14.99
CA VAL A 131 0.96 2.06 -14.89
C VAL A 131 1.56 0.78 -15.43
N GLN A 132 2.55 0.88 -16.31
CA GLN A 132 3.31 -0.27 -16.78
C GLN A 132 4.75 -0.14 -16.32
N VAL A 133 5.30 -1.24 -15.82
CA VAL A 133 6.69 -1.30 -15.36
C VAL A 133 7.39 -2.43 -16.10
N ARG A 134 8.55 -2.11 -16.65
CA ARG A 134 9.38 -3.07 -17.38
C ARG A 134 10.76 -3.22 -16.76
N GLN A 135 11.15 -4.47 -16.64
CA GLN A 135 12.50 -4.84 -16.28
C GLN A 135 13.40 -4.83 -17.50
N VAL A 136 14.08 -3.70 -17.72
CA VAL A 136 14.96 -3.53 -18.87
C VAL A 136 16.16 -4.48 -18.79
N GLU A 137 16.49 -5.10 -19.93
CA GLU A 137 17.68 -5.95 -20.08
C GLU A 137 18.96 -5.13 -20.03
N ASP A 138 20.05 -5.72 -19.53
CA ASP A 138 21.38 -5.11 -19.52
C ASP A 138 21.42 -3.73 -18.81
N TYR A 139 20.71 -3.63 -17.68
CA TYR A 139 20.70 -2.41 -16.86
C TYR A 139 22.03 -2.28 -16.08
N PRO A 140 22.61 -1.08 -15.93
CA PRO A 140 23.87 -0.91 -15.21
C PRO A 140 23.76 -1.33 -13.74
N VAL A 141 24.83 -1.91 -13.18
CA VAL A 141 24.87 -2.36 -11.78
C VAL A 141 26.07 -1.77 -11.06
N ASP A 142 25.82 -1.19 -9.89
CA ASP A 142 26.83 -0.78 -8.93
C ASP A 142 26.79 -1.73 -7.74
N LEU A 143 27.92 -2.34 -7.42
CA LEU A 143 28.06 -3.21 -6.26
C LEU A 143 29.08 -2.62 -5.30
N TYR A 144 28.65 -2.30 -4.09
CA TYR A 144 29.54 -1.89 -3.01
C TYR A 144 29.65 -3.04 -2.01
N TYR A 145 30.88 -3.54 -1.85
CA TYR A 145 31.17 -4.66 -0.95
C TYR A 145 31.61 -4.11 0.41
N LEU A 146 30.78 -4.31 1.42
CA LEU A 146 30.99 -3.82 2.78
C LEU A 146 31.32 -4.98 3.71
N MET A 147 32.58 -5.01 4.15
CA MET A 147 33.15 -6.15 4.86
C MET A 147 33.47 -5.87 6.32
N ASP A 148 33.05 -6.76 7.18
CA ASP A 148 33.53 -6.85 8.56
C ASP A 148 35.02 -7.26 8.58
N LEU A 149 35.85 -6.46 9.23
CA LEU A 149 37.27 -6.74 9.43
C LEU A 149 37.61 -6.99 10.90
N SER A 150 36.66 -7.48 11.69
CA SER A 150 36.91 -8.11 12.99
C SER A 150 37.90 -9.28 12.86
N LEU A 151 38.39 -9.78 14.00
CA LEU A 151 39.44 -10.79 13.99
C LEU A 151 38.97 -12.15 13.43
N SER A 152 37.68 -12.46 13.57
CA SER A 152 37.09 -13.70 13.07
C SER A 152 37.09 -13.77 11.55
N MET A 153 36.93 -12.63 10.86
CA MET A 153 36.86 -12.53 9.39
C MET A 153 38.22 -12.64 8.67
N LYS A 154 39.26 -13.14 9.36
CA LYS A 154 40.64 -13.16 8.84
C LYS A 154 40.81 -14.11 7.66
N ASP A 155 40.19 -15.27 7.71
CA ASP A 155 40.17 -16.28 6.66
C ASP A 155 39.30 -15.85 5.48
N ASP A 156 38.14 -15.24 5.73
CA ASP A 156 37.32 -14.62 4.67
C ASP A 156 38.11 -13.58 3.87
N LEU A 157 38.89 -12.74 4.53
CA LEU A 157 39.74 -11.74 3.86
C LEU A 157 40.76 -12.40 2.92
N ASP A 158 41.31 -13.56 3.29
CA ASP A 158 42.25 -14.28 2.42
C ASP A 158 41.56 -14.87 1.18
N ASN A 159 40.30 -15.29 1.31
CA ASN A 159 39.51 -15.79 0.17
C ASN A 159 39.03 -14.66 -0.75
N ILE A 160 38.64 -13.51 -0.19
CA ILE A 160 38.15 -12.34 -0.95
C ILE A 160 39.26 -11.71 -1.81
N ARG A 161 40.52 -11.82 -1.40
CA ARG A 161 41.69 -11.34 -2.20
C ARG A 161 41.75 -11.93 -3.61
N ASN A 162 41.16 -13.11 -3.83
CA ASN A 162 41.13 -13.79 -5.13
C ASN A 162 39.75 -13.72 -5.81
N LEU A 163 38.80 -12.99 -5.22
CA LEU A 163 37.39 -13.03 -5.60
C LEU A 163 36.99 -11.91 -6.56
N GLY A 164 37.65 -10.75 -6.52
CA GLY A 164 37.21 -9.56 -7.25
C GLY A 164 37.13 -9.76 -8.77
N THR A 165 38.15 -10.41 -9.37
CA THR A 165 38.14 -10.77 -10.80
C THR A 165 36.98 -11.71 -11.15
N LYS A 166 36.83 -12.80 -10.39
CA LYS A 166 35.80 -13.81 -10.62
C LYS A 166 34.39 -13.25 -10.42
N LEU A 167 34.19 -12.39 -9.43
CA LEU A 167 32.92 -11.70 -9.21
C LEU A 167 32.58 -10.80 -10.40
N ALA A 168 33.53 -10.01 -10.87
CA ALA A 168 33.31 -9.16 -12.03
C ALA A 168 33.04 -9.96 -13.31
N GLU A 169 33.69 -11.11 -13.50
CA GLU A 169 33.41 -12.02 -14.63
C GLU A 169 31.98 -12.58 -14.59
N GLU A 170 31.50 -13.02 -13.43
CA GLU A 170 30.13 -13.51 -13.28
C GLU A 170 29.10 -12.38 -13.44
N MET A 171 29.37 -11.19 -12.89
CA MET A 171 28.48 -10.03 -13.03
C MET A 171 28.44 -9.51 -14.47
N ARG A 172 29.56 -9.59 -15.21
CA ARG A 172 29.62 -9.23 -16.64
C ARG A 172 28.75 -10.11 -17.54
N LYS A 173 28.38 -11.32 -17.09
CA LYS A 173 27.40 -12.16 -17.81
C LYS A 173 25.97 -11.63 -17.69
N LEU A 174 25.70 -10.80 -16.68
CA LEU A 174 24.37 -10.26 -16.37
C LEU A 174 24.21 -8.81 -16.84
N THR A 175 25.29 -8.02 -16.79
CA THR A 175 25.31 -6.62 -17.21
C THR A 175 26.64 -6.27 -17.86
N SER A 176 26.59 -5.53 -18.96
CA SER A 176 27.76 -5.00 -19.66
C SER A 176 28.42 -3.84 -18.90
N ASN A 177 27.68 -3.18 -18.00
CA ASN A 177 28.10 -1.95 -17.32
C ASN A 177 28.12 -2.09 -15.79
N PHE A 178 29.16 -2.77 -15.30
CA PHE A 178 29.36 -3.10 -13.88
C PHE A 178 30.43 -2.22 -13.22
N ARG A 179 30.14 -1.71 -12.01
CA ARG A 179 31.14 -1.08 -11.13
C ARG A 179 31.20 -1.77 -9.78
N LEU A 180 32.40 -1.84 -9.23
CA LEU A 180 32.70 -2.46 -7.94
C LEU A 180 33.37 -1.45 -7.02
N GLY A 181 32.94 -1.40 -5.77
CA GLY A 181 33.50 -0.59 -4.69
C GLY A 181 33.72 -1.42 -3.44
N PHE A 182 34.52 -0.89 -2.50
CA PHE A 182 34.90 -1.61 -1.28
C PHE A 182 34.95 -0.69 -0.06
N GLY A 183 34.42 -1.18 1.05
CA GLY A 183 34.52 -0.55 2.35
C GLY A 183 34.64 -1.59 3.45
N SER A 184 35.12 -1.16 4.61
CA SER A 184 35.31 -2.02 5.76
C SER A 184 34.81 -1.39 7.04
N PHE A 185 34.38 -2.21 7.98
CA PHE A 185 33.98 -1.78 9.32
C PHE A 185 34.45 -2.76 10.40
N VAL A 186 34.45 -2.29 11.64
CA VAL A 186 34.63 -3.10 12.84
C VAL A 186 33.61 -2.61 13.85
N ASP A 187 34.00 -1.68 14.73
CA ASP A 187 33.09 -1.04 15.66
C ASP A 187 33.65 0.30 16.15
N LYS A 188 32.85 1.06 16.89
CA LYS A 188 33.21 2.35 17.46
C LYS A 188 34.46 2.22 18.33
N ASN A 189 35.48 3.03 18.04
CA ASN A 189 36.77 2.97 18.73
C ASN A 189 36.73 3.75 20.06
N ILE A 190 35.82 3.33 20.95
CA ILE A 190 35.66 3.82 22.33
C ILE A 190 35.40 2.65 23.29
N SER A 191 35.55 2.89 24.58
CA SER A 191 35.13 1.94 25.62
C SER A 191 33.61 1.96 25.76
N PRO A 192 32.91 0.83 25.96
CA PRO A 192 33.44 -0.52 26.22
C PRO A 192 33.70 -1.39 24.98
N PHE A 193 33.34 -0.94 23.78
CA PHE A 193 33.34 -1.71 22.53
C PHE A 193 34.74 -2.10 22.03
N SER A 194 35.74 -1.25 22.30
CA SER A 194 37.12 -1.44 21.86
C SER A 194 38.15 -1.37 23.00
N TYR A 195 39.36 -1.86 22.74
CA TYR A 195 40.47 -1.80 23.67
C TYR A 195 41.15 -0.42 23.66
N THR A 196 40.72 0.48 24.53
CA THR A 196 41.22 1.88 24.59
C THR A 196 42.43 2.10 25.50
N ALA A 197 42.86 1.10 26.27
CA ALA A 197 44.03 1.25 27.14
C ALA A 197 45.31 1.48 26.31
N PRO A 198 46.28 2.31 26.77
CA PRO A 198 47.46 2.69 25.98
C PRO A 198 48.25 1.51 25.40
N ARG A 199 48.26 0.36 26.11
CA ARG A 199 48.88 -0.88 25.64
C ARG A 199 48.34 -1.36 24.29
N TYR A 200 47.06 -1.16 24.02
CA TYR A 200 46.34 -1.72 22.86
C TYR A 200 46.12 -0.71 21.72
N GLN A 201 46.47 0.57 21.94
CA GLN A 201 46.16 1.67 21.02
C GLN A 201 46.67 1.44 19.59
N ASN A 202 47.86 0.86 19.44
CA ASN A 202 48.46 0.56 18.13
C ASN A 202 48.22 -0.88 17.65
N ASN A 203 47.81 -1.79 18.55
CA ASN A 203 47.62 -3.20 18.25
C ASN A 203 46.69 -3.85 19.31
N PRO A 204 45.38 -3.97 19.03
CA PRO A 204 44.43 -4.57 19.97
C PRO A 204 44.61 -6.09 20.14
N CYS A 205 45.42 -6.73 19.31
CA CYS A 205 45.69 -8.17 19.38
C CYS A 205 46.88 -8.54 20.28
N ILE A 206 47.46 -7.57 21.00
CA ILE A 206 48.53 -7.86 21.97
C ILE A 206 48.06 -8.90 22.99
N GLY A 207 48.79 -10.01 23.08
CA GLY A 207 48.48 -11.13 23.98
C GLY A 207 47.62 -12.23 23.35
N TYR A 208 47.13 -12.05 22.13
CA TYR A 208 46.43 -13.10 21.37
C TYR A 208 47.45 -13.94 20.57
N LYS A 209 47.67 -15.20 20.98
CA LYS A 209 48.78 -16.03 20.46
C LYS A 209 48.67 -16.39 18.98
N LEU A 210 47.46 -16.63 18.48
CA LEU A 210 47.20 -17.06 17.10
C LEU A 210 47.35 -15.92 16.09
N PHE A 211 47.07 -14.67 16.52
CA PHE A 211 47.14 -13.48 15.69
C PHE A 211 47.78 -12.33 16.49
N PRO A 212 49.12 -12.22 16.51
CA PRO A 212 49.82 -11.28 17.38
C PRO A 212 49.76 -9.82 16.88
N HIS A 213 49.35 -9.58 15.64
CA HIS A 213 49.36 -8.27 15.00
C HIS A 213 48.05 -8.01 14.24
N CYS A 214 47.36 -6.92 14.61
CA CYS A 214 46.21 -6.39 13.89
C CYS A 214 46.21 -4.86 13.94
N VAL A 215 45.38 -4.22 13.12
CA VAL A 215 45.29 -2.75 13.08
C VAL A 215 44.44 -2.22 14.25
N PRO A 216 44.58 -0.93 14.63
CA PRO A 216 43.69 -0.32 15.62
C PRO A 216 42.21 -0.41 15.20
N SER A 217 41.30 -0.45 16.18
CA SER A 217 39.86 -0.46 15.91
C SER A 217 39.41 0.83 15.22
N PHE A 218 38.39 0.71 14.37
CA PHE A 218 37.81 1.81 13.61
C PHE A 218 36.34 1.50 13.33
N GLY A 219 35.50 2.54 13.24
CA GLY A 219 34.07 2.37 12.94
C GLY A 219 33.85 1.95 11.49
N PHE A 220 34.00 2.88 10.54
CA PHE A 220 33.84 2.63 9.11
C PHE A 220 34.93 3.33 8.30
N ARG A 221 35.43 2.64 7.26
CA ARG A 221 36.39 3.15 6.28
C ARG A 221 35.88 2.87 4.87
N HIS A 222 35.80 3.93 4.07
CA HIS A 222 35.63 3.83 2.65
C HIS A 222 37.00 3.70 1.96
N LEU A 223 37.20 2.61 1.21
CA LEU A 223 38.52 2.25 0.67
C LEU A 223 38.59 2.42 -0.84
N LEU A 224 37.54 2.00 -1.55
CA LEU A 224 37.47 2.07 -3.01
C LEU A 224 36.11 2.60 -3.46
N SER A 225 36.10 3.76 -4.10
CA SER A 225 34.95 4.29 -4.82
C SER A 225 34.57 3.39 -5.99
N LEU A 226 33.27 3.35 -6.31
CA LEU A 226 32.73 2.53 -7.39
C LEU A 226 33.45 2.79 -8.71
N THR A 227 34.14 1.77 -9.22
CA THR A 227 34.93 1.83 -10.45
C THR A 227 34.70 0.60 -11.32
N ASP A 228 34.86 0.77 -12.63
CA ASP A 228 34.88 -0.30 -13.64
C ASP A 228 36.22 -1.07 -13.67
N LYS A 229 37.27 -0.53 -13.00
CA LYS A 229 38.60 -1.14 -12.91
C LYS A 229 38.67 -2.17 -11.79
N VAL A 230 38.30 -3.40 -12.12
CA VAL A 230 38.27 -4.55 -11.19
C VAL A 230 39.62 -4.80 -10.51
N ASP A 231 40.74 -4.58 -11.20
CA ASP A 231 42.08 -4.82 -10.63
C ASP A 231 42.36 -3.96 -9.38
N ARG A 232 41.80 -2.73 -9.35
CA ARG A 232 41.94 -1.84 -8.18
C ARG A 232 41.26 -2.42 -6.94
N PHE A 233 40.18 -3.17 -7.09
CA PHE A 233 39.53 -3.86 -5.97
C PHE A 233 40.49 -4.86 -5.33
N ASN A 234 41.13 -5.71 -6.15
CA ASN A 234 42.06 -6.71 -5.63
C ASN A 234 43.26 -6.04 -4.95
N GLU A 235 43.79 -4.96 -5.53
CA GLU A 235 44.87 -4.18 -4.93
C GLU A 235 44.48 -3.60 -3.56
N GLU A 236 43.29 -3.02 -3.43
CA GLU A 236 42.84 -2.44 -2.16
C GLU A 236 42.53 -3.50 -1.10
N VAL A 237 41.93 -4.63 -1.48
CA VAL A 237 41.66 -5.75 -0.57
C VAL A 237 42.97 -6.39 -0.06
N GLN A 238 44.00 -6.50 -0.90
CA GLN A 238 45.30 -7.04 -0.50
C GLN A 238 45.98 -6.20 0.59
N LYS A 239 45.77 -4.87 0.58
CA LYS A 239 46.33 -3.95 1.59
C LYS A 239 45.67 -4.07 2.96
N GLN A 240 44.45 -4.62 3.02
CA GLN A 240 43.69 -4.67 4.27
C GLN A 240 44.24 -5.70 5.25
N LYS A 241 44.01 -5.39 6.52
CA LYS A 241 44.32 -6.22 7.68
C LYS A 241 43.15 -6.16 8.64
N VAL A 242 42.87 -7.28 9.29
CA VAL A 242 41.85 -7.36 10.35
C VAL A 242 42.25 -6.53 11.57
N SER A 243 41.25 -6.18 12.36
CA SER A 243 41.31 -5.50 13.64
C SER A 243 40.77 -6.41 14.75
N ARG A 244 40.52 -5.85 15.93
CA ARG A 244 39.90 -6.57 17.05
C ARG A 244 39.12 -5.61 17.96
N ASN A 245 37.84 -5.89 18.09
CA ASN A 245 36.88 -5.36 19.07
C ASN A 245 36.85 -6.24 20.34
N ARG A 246 36.12 -5.80 21.37
CA ARG A 246 36.12 -6.42 22.70
C ARG A 246 34.90 -7.27 22.98
N ASP A 247 33.71 -6.75 22.66
CA ASP A 247 32.45 -7.46 22.69
C ASP A 247 32.18 -8.19 21.36
N ALA A 248 31.03 -8.85 21.27
CA ALA A 248 30.63 -9.61 20.08
C ALA A 248 29.89 -8.76 19.04
N PRO A 249 28.96 -7.85 19.42
CA PRO A 249 28.29 -7.03 18.43
C PRO A 249 29.25 -6.08 17.71
N GLU A 250 28.97 -5.80 16.44
CA GLU A 250 29.80 -4.96 15.57
C GLU A 250 29.06 -3.71 15.09
N GLY A 251 29.80 -2.68 14.69
CA GLY A 251 29.28 -1.39 14.22
C GLY A 251 28.83 -1.36 12.76
N GLY A 252 28.37 -2.49 12.21
CA GLY A 252 28.05 -2.61 10.79
C GLY A 252 26.94 -1.69 10.29
N PHE A 253 26.01 -1.31 11.15
CA PHE A 253 24.90 -0.41 10.78
C PHE A 253 25.33 1.04 10.56
N ASP A 254 26.36 1.54 11.26
CA ASP A 254 26.99 2.83 10.93
C ASP A 254 27.53 2.78 9.49
N ALA A 255 28.21 1.68 9.16
CA ALA A 255 28.85 1.51 7.87
C ALA A 255 27.84 1.40 6.71
N ILE A 256 26.73 0.66 6.91
CA ILE A 256 25.62 0.61 5.94
C ILE A 256 25.06 2.00 5.71
N LEU A 257 24.79 2.75 6.78
CA LEU A 257 24.19 4.08 6.66
C LEU A 257 25.12 5.05 5.93
N GLN A 258 26.40 5.11 6.33
CA GLN A 258 27.39 5.97 5.68
C GLN A 258 27.59 5.59 4.20
N ALA A 259 27.63 4.30 3.87
CA ALA A 259 27.70 3.85 2.48
C ALA A 259 26.45 4.25 1.67
N ALA A 260 25.28 4.37 2.31
CA ALA A 260 24.05 4.78 1.65
C ALA A 260 23.97 6.29 1.40
N VAL A 261 24.31 7.11 2.40
CA VAL A 261 24.11 8.57 2.36
C VAL A 261 25.27 9.33 1.72
N CYS A 262 26.49 8.79 1.75
CA CYS A 262 27.68 9.44 1.17
C CYS A 262 27.80 9.24 -0.35
N LYS A 263 26.75 9.60 -1.10
CA LYS A 263 26.61 9.34 -2.55
C LYS A 263 27.84 9.69 -3.39
N GLU A 264 28.37 10.90 -3.19
CA GLU A 264 29.48 11.41 -4.00
C GLU A 264 30.80 10.71 -3.70
N LYS A 265 31.06 10.38 -2.42
CA LYS A 265 32.27 9.68 -1.99
C LYS A 265 32.28 8.22 -2.45
N ILE A 266 31.15 7.53 -2.27
CA ILE A 266 30.99 6.13 -2.69
C ILE A 266 30.93 6.03 -4.23
N GLY A 267 30.24 6.96 -4.88
CA GLY A 267 30.14 7.06 -6.33
C GLY A 267 28.94 6.35 -6.96
N TRP A 268 27.80 6.27 -6.25
CA TRP A 268 26.57 5.65 -6.76
C TRP A 268 26.07 6.38 -8.01
N ARG A 269 25.86 5.66 -9.11
CA ARG A 269 25.33 6.23 -10.35
C ARG A 269 23.82 6.39 -10.26
N LYS A 270 23.30 7.56 -10.63
CA LYS A 270 21.84 7.80 -10.68
C LYS A 270 21.08 6.78 -11.55
N GLU A 271 21.73 6.20 -12.55
CA GLU A 271 21.14 5.29 -13.55
C GLU A 271 21.71 3.86 -13.44
N ALA A 272 21.75 3.32 -12.22
CA ALA A 272 22.19 1.95 -11.98
C ALA A 272 21.36 1.29 -10.87
N SER A 273 21.31 -0.04 -10.88
CA SER A 273 20.87 -0.81 -9.72
C SER A 273 21.97 -0.78 -8.66
N HIS A 274 21.64 -0.30 -7.46
CA HIS A 274 22.59 -0.24 -6.35
C HIS A 274 22.47 -1.48 -5.46
N LEU A 275 23.54 -2.28 -5.40
CA LEU A 275 23.65 -3.44 -4.53
C LEU A 275 24.67 -3.14 -3.43
N LEU A 276 24.24 -3.19 -2.18
CA LEU A 276 25.13 -3.10 -1.02
C LEU A 276 25.23 -4.48 -0.39
N VAL A 277 26.39 -5.12 -0.53
CA VAL A 277 26.64 -6.44 0.04
C VAL A 277 27.28 -6.25 1.41
N PHE A 278 26.58 -6.66 2.46
CA PHE A 278 27.05 -6.60 3.84
C PHE A 278 27.45 -7.98 4.31
N THR A 279 28.74 -8.16 4.64
CA THR A 279 29.29 -9.44 5.07
C THR A 279 29.80 -9.35 6.51
N THR A 280 29.27 -10.20 7.39
CA THR A 280 29.71 -10.33 8.79
C THR A 280 29.39 -11.73 9.30
N ASP A 281 30.12 -12.18 10.30
CA ASP A 281 29.87 -13.42 11.00
C ASP A 281 29.25 -13.24 12.39
N ASP A 282 28.95 -12.01 12.81
CA ASP A 282 28.38 -11.69 14.13
C ASP A 282 27.13 -10.77 14.08
N VAL A 283 26.60 -10.41 15.24
CA VAL A 283 25.42 -9.55 15.42
C VAL A 283 25.79 -8.06 15.29
N PRO A 284 24.87 -7.19 14.85
CA PRO A 284 25.14 -5.76 14.80
C PRO A 284 24.74 -5.08 16.11
N HIS A 285 25.44 -4.00 16.46
CA HIS A 285 24.90 -3.00 17.38
C HIS A 285 23.73 -2.24 16.77
N ILE A 286 22.76 -1.88 17.62
CA ILE A 286 21.57 -1.13 17.24
C ILE A 286 21.51 0.22 17.97
N ALA A 287 20.65 1.13 17.50
CA ALA A 287 20.39 2.39 18.19
C ALA A 287 20.10 2.15 19.68
N LEU A 288 20.63 3.06 20.52
CA LEU A 288 20.67 3.06 21.98
C LEU A 288 21.78 2.22 22.62
N ASP A 289 22.45 1.31 21.89
CA ASP A 289 23.60 0.58 22.42
C ASP A 289 24.79 1.52 22.70
N GLY A 290 24.95 2.57 21.89
CA GLY A 290 25.99 3.57 22.05
C GLY A 290 25.95 4.29 23.41
N LYS A 291 24.81 4.26 24.10
CA LYS A 291 24.65 4.79 25.47
C LYS A 291 25.64 4.16 26.45
N LEU A 292 26.02 2.90 26.26
CA LEU A 292 27.03 2.23 27.09
C LEU A 292 28.43 2.85 26.93
N GLY A 293 28.73 3.40 25.75
CA GLY A 293 29.95 4.16 25.47
C GLY A 293 29.82 5.66 25.72
N GLY A 294 28.70 6.12 26.29
CA GLY A 294 28.42 7.54 26.53
C GLY A 294 27.90 8.31 25.31
N LEU A 295 27.53 7.62 24.23
CA LEU A 295 26.96 8.21 23.02
C LEU A 295 25.45 8.29 23.17
N VAL A 296 24.95 9.49 23.46
CA VAL A 296 23.51 9.75 23.69
C VAL A 296 22.88 10.58 22.59
N GLN A 297 23.68 11.05 21.63
CA GLN A 297 23.19 11.79 20.47
C GLN A 297 22.70 10.81 19.41
N PRO A 298 21.41 10.84 19.03
CA PRO A 298 20.90 9.98 17.97
C PRO A 298 21.62 10.22 16.66
N HIS A 299 21.72 9.17 15.83
CA HIS A 299 22.27 9.30 14.48
C HIS A 299 21.40 10.24 13.63
N ASP A 300 22.01 11.19 12.90
CA ASP A 300 21.33 12.26 12.16
C ASP A 300 20.95 11.90 10.71
N GLY A 301 21.50 10.80 10.19
CA GLY A 301 21.21 10.30 8.85
C GLY A 301 22.01 11.01 7.75
N GLN A 302 23.07 11.73 8.12
CA GLN A 302 23.91 12.51 7.19
C GLN A 302 25.26 11.82 6.93
N CYS A 303 25.95 12.27 5.88
CA CYS A 303 27.29 11.80 5.53
C CYS A 303 28.36 12.48 6.38
N HIS A 304 29.21 11.69 7.04
CA HIS A 304 30.30 12.15 7.90
C HIS A 304 31.62 11.43 7.58
N LEU A 305 31.94 11.29 6.29
CA LEU A 305 33.24 10.83 5.85
C LEU A 305 34.22 11.98 5.73
N ASN A 306 35.34 11.89 6.44
CA ASN A 306 36.41 12.89 6.39
C ASN A 306 37.23 12.78 5.09
N GLU A 307 38.28 13.61 4.96
CA GLU A 307 39.19 13.60 3.82
C GLU A 307 40.00 12.29 3.70
N ALA A 308 40.20 11.59 4.82
CA ALA A 308 40.83 10.26 4.87
C ALA A 308 39.85 9.11 4.60
N ASN A 309 38.61 9.42 4.21
CA ASN A 309 37.53 8.46 3.96
C ASN A 309 37.18 7.58 5.19
N GLU A 310 37.38 8.11 6.39
CA GLU A 310 36.95 7.48 7.64
C GLU A 310 35.71 8.18 8.21
N TYR A 311 34.85 7.40 8.89
CA TYR A 311 33.66 7.93 9.55
C TYR A 311 34.05 8.75 10.80
N SER A 312 34.03 10.07 10.69
CA SER A 312 34.51 10.98 11.74
C SER A 312 33.57 11.10 12.94
N ALA A 313 32.27 10.85 12.73
CA ALA A 313 31.26 10.95 13.78
C ALA A 313 31.05 9.63 14.56
N SER A 314 31.85 8.59 14.29
CA SER A 314 31.74 7.26 14.93
C SER A 314 31.73 7.32 16.46
N ASN A 315 32.53 8.22 17.04
CA ASN A 315 32.67 8.41 18.48
C ASN A 315 31.83 9.59 19.03
N GLN A 316 30.87 10.10 18.24
CA GLN A 316 30.03 11.25 18.60
C GLN A 316 28.54 10.88 18.55
N LEU A 317 28.14 10.15 17.51
CA LEU A 317 26.77 9.72 17.27
C LEU A 317 26.55 8.27 17.68
N ASP A 318 25.36 7.96 18.17
CA ASP A 318 24.88 6.60 18.39
C ASP A 318 24.74 5.81 17.08
N TYR A 319 24.51 4.51 17.16
CA TYR A 319 24.19 3.67 15.99
C TYR A 319 22.83 4.06 15.40
N PRO A 320 22.59 3.85 14.10
CA PRO A 320 21.31 4.19 13.50
C PRO A 320 20.22 3.18 13.85
N SER A 321 18.98 3.65 13.88
CA SER A 321 17.80 2.80 14.05
C SER A 321 17.48 2.04 12.75
N LEU A 322 16.78 0.91 12.87
CA LEU A 322 16.32 0.16 11.70
C LEU A 322 15.42 0.98 10.78
N ALA A 323 14.59 1.87 11.36
CA ALA A 323 13.73 2.77 10.61
C ALA A 323 14.54 3.79 9.79
N LEU A 324 15.56 4.41 10.40
CA LEU A 324 16.44 5.35 9.72
C LEU A 324 17.23 4.67 8.59
N LEU A 325 17.69 3.43 8.82
CA LEU A 325 18.31 2.61 7.78
C LEU A 325 17.36 2.34 6.62
N GLY A 326 16.13 1.89 6.91
CA GLY A 326 15.12 1.62 5.88
C GLY A 326 14.76 2.85 5.06
N GLU A 327 14.58 3.99 5.72
CA GLU A 327 14.34 5.29 5.08
C GLU A 327 15.50 5.64 4.12
N LYS A 328 16.74 5.67 4.61
CA LYS A 328 17.89 6.08 3.79
C LYS A 328 18.25 5.08 2.71
N LEU A 329 18.03 3.77 2.90
CA LEU A 329 18.21 2.79 1.83
C LEU A 329 17.15 2.97 0.73
N ALA A 330 15.89 3.21 1.09
CA ALA A 330 14.81 3.43 0.13
C ALA A 330 14.95 4.75 -0.63
N GLU A 331 15.28 5.85 0.07
CA GLU A 331 15.55 7.16 -0.56
C GLU A 331 16.68 7.08 -1.59
N ASN A 332 17.70 6.26 -1.31
CA ASN A 332 18.90 6.13 -2.13
C ASN A 332 18.85 4.97 -3.13
N ASN A 333 17.72 4.27 -3.23
CA ASN A 333 17.51 3.11 -4.10
C ASN A 333 18.54 1.98 -3.91
N ILE A 334 18.93 1.70 -2.67
CA ILE A 334 19.95 0.71 -2.35
C ILE A 334 19.31 -0.59 -1.87
N HIS A 335 19.64 -1.68 -2.56
CA HIS A 335 19.28 -3.03 -2.14
C HIS A 335 20.38 -3.59 -1.24
N LEU A 336 20.06 -3.74 0.05
CA LEU A 336 20.96 -4.33 1.02
C LEU A 336 20.85 -5.86 1.01
N ILE A 337 21.99 -6.53 0.85
CA ILE A 337 22.14 -7.98 0.87
C ILE A 337 22.92 -8.34 2.13
N PHE A 338 22.25 -8.94 3.11
CA PHE A 338 22.90 -9.52 4.28
C PHE A 338 23.48 -10.89 3.92
N ALA A 339 24.80 -10.97 3.74
CA ALA A 339 25.51 -12.23 3.59
C ALA A 339 26.14 -12.59 4.94
N VAL A 340 25.46 -13.45 5.69
CA VAL A 340 25.80 -13.73 7.09
C VAL A 340 25.94 -15.22 7.34
N THR A 341 26.74 -15.60 8.33
CA THR A 341 26.93 -17.01 8.68
C THR A 341 25.61 -17.66 9.15
N LYS A 342 25.54 -18.99 9.01
CA LYS A 342 24.33 -19.77 9.34
C LYS A 342 23.82 -19.53 10.77
N ALA A 343 24.71 -19.27 11.72
CA ALA A 343 24.35 -19.01 13.12
C ALA A 343 23.47 -17.75 13.27
N HIS A 344 23.72 -16.73 12.47
CA HIS A 344 23.05 -15.42 12.57
C HIS A 344 21.94 -15.22 11.54
N TYR A 345 21.74 -16.17 10.61
CA TYR A 345 20.74 -16.09 9.55
C TYR A 345 19.33 -15.70 10.04
N ILE A 346 18.86 -16.29 11.14
CA ILE A 346 17.50 -16.02 11.65
C ILE A 346 17.36 -14.59 12.16
N LEU A 347 18.40 -14.03 12.79
CA LEU A 347 18.40 -12.66 13.28
C LEU A 347 18.28 -11.67 12.11
N TYR A 348 19.16 -11.80 11.12
CA TYR A 348 19.13 -10.92 9.95
C TYR A 348 17.89 -11.12 9.09
N LYS A 349 17.35 -12.34 9.02
CA LYS A 349 16.04 -12.59 8.39
C LYS A 349 14.93 -11.78 9.06
N ASN A 350 14.93 -11.66 10.38
CA ASN A 350 13.94 -10.83 11.07
C ASN A 350 14.12 -9.33 10.74
N PHE A 351 15.35 -8.85 10.55
CA PHE A 351 15.59 -7.48 10.06
C PHE A 351 15.03 -7.26 8.66
N THR A 352 15.08 -8.26 7.77
CA THR A 352 14.51 -8.11 6.42
C THR A 352 12.99 -7.88 6.40
N ALA A 353 12.27 -8.28 7.45
CA ALA A 353 10.84 -7.98 7.58
C ALA A 353 10.57 -6.51 7.96
N LEU A 354 11.56 -5.83 8.54
CA LEU A 354 11.46 -4.44 9.01
C LEU A 354 12.08 -3.44 8.03
N ILE A 355 13.01 -3.89 7.18
CA ILE A 355 13.70 -3.07 6.19
C ILE A 355 13.31 -3.55 4.78
N PRO A 356 12.36 -2.88 4.10
CA PRO A 356 11.96 -3.25 2.74
C PRO A 356 13.12 -3.22 1.76
N GLY A 357 13.08 -4.07 0.73
CA GLY A 357 14.11 -4.12 -0.31
C GLY A 357 15.41 -4.82 0.10
N THR A 358 15.43 -5.48 1.27
CA THR A 358 16.59 -6.23 1.75
C THR A 358 16.43 -7.74 1.56
N THR A 359 17.55 -8.44 1.46
CA THR A 359 17.59 -9.89 1.34
C THR A 359 18.65 -10.46 2.28
N VAL A 360 18.47 -11.71 2.70
CA VAL A 360 19.44 -12.42 3.52
C VAL A 360 19.83 -13.73 2.86
N GLU A 361 21.12 -14.00 2.83
CA GLU A 361 21.70 -15.20 2.25
C GLU A 361 22.74 -15.80 3.20
N ILE A 362 22.88 -17.13 3.19
CA ILE A 362 23.78 -17.84 4.09
C ILE A 362 25.19 -17.83 3.51
N LEU A 363 26.10 -17.11 4.17
CA LEU A 363 27.53 -17.12 3.90
C LEU A 363 28.17 -18.38 4.53
N HIS A 364 29.01 -19.06 3.75
CA HIS A 364 29.88 -20.11 4.29
C HIS A 364 30.97 -19.49 5.18
N GLN A 365 31.51 -20.25 6.14
CA GLN A 365 32.54 -19.74 7.06
C GLN A 365 33.82 -19.25 6.35
N ASP A 366 34.06 -19.69 5.13
CA ASP A 366 35.21 -19.29 4.32
C ASP A 366 34.82 -18.31 3.20
N SER A 367 33.58 -17.80 3.19
CA SER A 367 33.05 -16.92 2.14
C SER A 367 33.13 -17.47 0.70
N ASN A 368 33.32 -18.78 0.49
CA ASN A 368 33.55 -19.32 -0.85
C ASN A 368 32.33 -19.26 -1.80
N ASN A 369 31.13 -19.11 -1.24
CA ASN A 369 29.87 -19.11 -1.96
C ASN A 369 29.35 -17.69 -2.30
N ILE A 370 30.05 -16.64 -1.85
CA ILE A 370 29.58 -15.25 -1.93
C ILE A 370 29.19 -14.79 -3.34
N ILE A 371 29.89 -15.23 -4.38
CA ILE A 371 29.56 -14.89 -5.78
C ILE A 371 28.18 -15.43 -6.15
N GLN A 372 27.91 -16.69 -5.80
CA GLN A 372 26.61 -17.32 -6.07
C GLN A 372 25.50 -16.63 -5.29
N LEU A 373 25.77 -16.20 -4.05
CA LEU A 373 24.82 -15.44 -3.24
C LEU A 373 24.46 -14.11 -3.88
N ILE A 374 25.45 -13.35 -4.37
CA ILE A 374 25.25 -12.06 -5.03
C ILE A 374 24.41 -12.24 -6.31
N VAL A 375 24.77 -13.22 -7.15
CA VAL A 375 24.02 -13.51 -8.38
C VAL A 375 22.58 -13.92 -8.08
N LYS A 376 22.38 -14.78 -7.08
CA LYS A 376 21.05 -15.22 -6.65
C LYS A 376 20.23 -14.06 -6.08
N ALA A 377 20.84 -13.22 -5.24
CA ALA A 377 20.20 -12.04 -4.68
C ALA A 377 19.81 -11.04 -5.78
N TYR A 378 20.70 -10.77 -6.73
CA TYR A 378 20.41 -9.94 -7.90
C TYR A 378 19.23 -10.48 -8.71
N ASN A 379 19.22 -11.77 -9.03
CA ASN A 379 18.11 -12.39 -9.77
C ASN A 379 16.80 -12.38 -8.96
N SER A 380 16.86 -12.51 -7.63
CA SER A 380 15.69 -12.43 -6.73
C SER A 380 15.12 -11.02 -6.62
N ILE A 381 15.98 -10.00 -6.59
CA ILE A 381 15.57 -8.58 -6.64
C ILE A 381 14.91 -8.30 -7.99
N ARG A 382 15.54 -8.77 -9.07
CA ARG A 382 15.02 -8.68 -10.44
C ARG A 382 13.88 -9.66 -10.74
N SER A 383 13.43 -10.53 -9.82
CA SER A 383 12.24 -11.34 -10.08
C SER A 383 10.95 -10.67 -9.59
N LYS A 384 11.05 -9.47 -9.02
CA LYS A 384 9.92 -8.81 -8.36
C LYS A 384 9.80 -7.35 -8.80
N VAL A 385 8.56 -6.89 -8.85
CA VAL A 385 8.22 -5.47 -9.01
C VAL A 385 7.15 -5.16 -7.97
N GLU A 386 7.44 -4.25 -7.04
CA GLU A 386 6.48 -3.74 -6.07
C GLU A 386 6.38 -2.23 -6.20
N LEU A 387 5.16 -1.70 -6.26
CA LEU A 387 4.92 -0.26 -6.27
C LEU A 387 4.86 0.29 -4.84
N THR A 388 5.54 1.42 -4.63
CA THR A 388 5.51 2.22 -3.42
C THR A 388 4.92 3.59 -3.73
N VAL A 389 4.24 4.20 -2.76
CA VAL A 389 3.64 5.53 -2.88
C VAL A 389 4.33 6.44 -1.87
N TRP A 390 4.77 7.61 -2.34
CA TRP A 390 5.47 8.63 -1.57
C TRP A 390 4.64 9.91 -1.59
N ASP A 391 4.64 10.64 -0.47
CA ASP A 391 3.96 11.93 -0.31
C ASP A 391 2.46 11.90 -0.63
N SER A 392 1.79 10.77 -0.37
CA SER A 392 0.34 10.62 -0.59
C SER A 392 -0.46 11.56 0.32
N PRO A 393 -1.32 12.43 -0.22
CA PRO A 393 -2.22 13.26 0.58
C PRO A 393 -3.22 12.41 1.38
N GLU A 394 -3.57 12.82 2.59
CA GLU A 394 -4.52 12.11 3.46
C GLU A 394 -5.94 12.09 2.88
N ASP A 395 -6.26 13.10 2.07
CA ASP A 395 -7.53 13.31 1.39
C ASP A 395 -7.65 12.53 0.07
N VAL A 396 -6.65 11.72 -0.29
CA VAL A 396 -6.69 10.83 -1.46
C VAL A 396 -6.65 9.38 -1.01
N SER A 397 -7.53 8.55 -1.58
CA SER A 397 -7.46 7.08 -1.45
C SER A 397 -7.00 6.43 -2.74
N LEU A 398 -6.07 5.48 -2.60
CA LEU A 398 -5.50 4.71 -3.70
C LEU A 398 -5.83 3.24 -3.54
N THR A 399 -6.31 2.61 -4.61
CA THR A 399 -6.48 1.15 -4.69
C THR A 399 -5.73 0.62 -5.90
N PHE A 400 -5.08 -0.54 -5.73
CA PHE A 400 -4.22 -1.13 -6.74
C PHE A 400 -4.80 -2.46 -7.21
N THR A 401 -4.70 -2.71 -8.51
CA THR A 401 -4.96 -4.01 -9.10
C THR A 401 -3.76 -4.39 -9.97
N ALA A 402 -3.08 -5.49 -9.65
CA ALA A 402 -1.93 -5.96 -10.42
C ALA A 402 -2.36 -6.89 -11.56
N THR A 403 -1.65 -6.81 -12.68
CA THR A 403 -1.69 -7.75 -13.80
C THR A 403 -0.26 -8.22 -14.07
N CYS A 404 0.04 -9.46 -13.69
CA CYS A 404 1.36 -10.06 -13.84
C CYS A 404 1.44 -10.88 -15.16
N GLN A 405 2.42 -11.79 -15.30
CA GLN A 405 2.67 -12.52 -16.56
C GLN A 405 1.58 -13.50 -16.97
N ASP A 406 0.78 -13.96 -16.02
CA ASP A 406 -0.35 -14.85 -16.27
C ASP A 406 -1.56 -14.14 -16.90
N GLY A 407 -1.53 -12.81 -16.99
CA GLY A 407 -2.63 -12.00 -17.50
C GLY A 407 -3.85 -11.97 -16.56
N LEU A 408 -3.75 -12.54 -15.35
CA LEU A 408 -4.81 -12.52 -14.37
C LEU A 408 -4.81 -11.18 -13.61
N LEU A 409 -6.01 -10.75 -13.20
CA LEU A 409 -6.19 -9.56 -12.38
C LEU A 409 -6.15 -9.94 -10.90
N TYR A 410 -5.32 -9.22 -10.15
CA TYR A 410 -5.14 -9.39 -8.71
C TYR A 410 -5.56 -8.11 -7.97
N PRO A 411 -6.84 -7.98 -7.58
CA PRO A 411 -7.33 -6.82 -6.83
C PRO A 411 -6.65 -6.70 -5.46
N GLY A 412 -6.31 -5.47 -5.07
CA GLY A 412 -5.62 -5.16 -3.81
C GLY A 412 -4.12 -5.48 -3.81
N LEU A 413 -3.59 -6.03 -4.90
CA LEU A 413 -2.18 -6.38 -5.01
C LEU A 413 -1.41 -5.27 -5.72
N ARG A 414 -0.25 -4.89 -5.16
CA ARG A 414 0.69 -3.90 -5.72
C ARG A 414 2.07 -4.47 -6.05
N LYS A 415 2.18 -5.81 -6.05
CA LYS A 415 3.42 -6.54 -6.30
C LYS A 415 3.20 -7.67 -7.31
N CYS A 416 4.17 -7.86 -8.19
CA CYS A 416 4.30 -9.06 -9.03
C CYS A 416 5.63 -9.75 -8.70
N ALA A 417 5.63 -11.08 -8.68
CA ALA A 417 6.79 -11.92 -8.40
C ALA A 417 7.03 -12.91 -9.55
N ASP A 418 8.14 -13.64 -9.47
CA ASP A 418 8.56 -14.67 -10.44
C ASP A 418 8.73 -14.14 -11.88
N LEU A 419 9.11 -12.88 -12.00
CA LEU A 419 9.39 -12.21 -13.26
C LEU A 419 10.75 -12.59 -13.82
N GLN A 420 10.87 -12.65 -15.14
CA GLN A 420 12.13 -12.74 -15.86
C GLN A 420 12.61 -11.34 -16.28
N ILE A 421 13.91 -11.20 -16.52
CA ILE A 421 14.45 -9.96 -17.09
C ILE A 421 13.86 -9.78 -18.50
N GLY A 422 13.36 -8.58 -18.80
CA GLY A 422 12.66 -8.27 -20.05
C GLY A 422 11.14 -8.20 -19.90
N ASP A 423 10.59 -8.79 -18.84
CA ASP A 423 9.15 -8.85 -18.58
C ASP A 423 8.56 -7.47 -18.28
N THR A 424 7.31 -7.30 -18.69
CA THR A 424 6.50 -6.10 -18.40
C THR A 424 5.27 -6.50 -17.61
N VAL A 425 5.01 -5.79 -16.52
CA VAL A 425 3.81 -5.94 -15.69
C VAL A 425 3.00 -4.66 -15.72
N SER A 426 1.71 -4.74 -15.40
CA SER A 426 0.88 -3.54 -15.30
C SER A 426 0.07 -3.49 -14.03
N PHE A 427 -0.15 -2.27 -13.55
CA PHE A 427 -0.94 -1.98 -12.37
C PHE A 427 -2.03 -0.98 -12.76
N GLU A 428 -3.27 -1.29 -12.45
CA GLU A 428 -4.36 -0.33 -12.50
C GLU A 428 -4.45 0.35 -11.13
N VAL A 429 -4.29 1.67 -11.12
CA VAL A 429 -4.35 2.50 -9.92
C VAL A 429 -5.65 3.28 -9.97
N SER A 430 -6.55 3.00 -9.04
CA SER A 430 -7.79 3.75 -8.86
C SER A 430 -7.61 4.78 -7.76
N VAL A 431 -7.95 6.02 -8.07
CA VAL A 431 -7.81 7.21 -7.22
C VAL A 431 -9.18 7.82 -6.96
N GLU A 432 -9.42 8.16 -5.71
CA GLU A 432 -10.65 8.79 -5.23
C GLU A 432 -10.30 9.89 -4.22
N ALA A 433 -10.85 11.08 -4.41
CA ALA A 433 -10.75 12.18 -3.46
C ALA A 433 -11.79 11.99 -2.34
N ARG A 434 -11.34 12.06 -1.09
CA ARG A 434 -12.18 11.92 0.12
C ARG A 434 -12.88 13.21 0.51
N SER A 435 -12.23 14.35 0.26
CA SER A 435 -12.73 15.68 0.64
C SER A 435 -12.20 16.75 -0.32
N CYS A 436 -12.61 17.99 -0.07
CA CYS A 436 -12.13 19.18 -0.77
C CYS A 436 -11.17 19.97 0.13
N PRO A 437 -9.86 19.93 -0.13
CA PRO A 437 -8.90 20.79 0.55
C PRO A 437 -9.04 22.25 0.09
N ALA A 438 -8.44 23.20 0.83
CA ALA A 438 -8.56 24.63 0.56
C ALA A 438 -7.90 25.04 -0.77
N GLU A 439 -8.39 26.10 -1.43
CA GLU A 439 -8.05 26.48 -2.83
C GLU A 439 -6.56 26.72 -3.14
N ASN A 440 -5.66 26.78 -2.14
CA ASN A 440 -4.23 27.03 -2.32
C ASN A 440 -3.32 25.83 -2.03
N THR A 441 -3.86 24.63 -1.83
CA THR A 441 -3.03 23.43 -1.65
C THR A 441 -2.88 22.66 -2.96
N SER A 442 -1.70 22.77 -3.57
CA SER A 442 -1.29 21.84 -4.64
C SER A 442 -0.88 20.53 -4.01
N HIS A 443 -1.58 19.45 -4.35
CA HIS A 443 -1.25 18.11 -3.88
C HIS A 443 -0.57 17.35 -5.01
N ALA A 444 0.56 16.72 -4.71
CA ALA A 444 1.25 15.83 -5.62
C ALA A 444 1.78 14.63 -4.83
N PHE A 445 1.75 13.47 -5.45
CA PHE A 445 2.34 12.26 -4.90
C PHE A 445 3.08 11.49 -5.97
N THR A 446 3.97 10.61 -5.54
CA THR A 446 4.83 9.87 -6.45
C THR A 446 4.59 8.37 -6.31
N ILE A 447 4.34 7.69 -7.43
CA ILE A 447 4.31 6.22 -7.51
C ILE A 447 5.65 5.75 -8.06
N LYS A 448 6.32 4.86 -7.32
CA LYS A 448 7.67 4.39 -7.64
C LYS A 448 7.80 2.89 -7.47
N PRO A 449 8.32 2.15 -8.47
CA PRO A 449 8.70 0.76 -8.28
C PRO A 449 9.92 0.68 -7.35
N ALA A 450 9.85 -0.17 -6.33
CA ALA A 450 10.92 -0.32 -5.35
C ALA A 450 12.24 -0.72 -6.03
N GLY A 451 13.30 0.07 -5.82
CA GLY A 451 14.62 -0.17 -6.42
C GLY A 451 14.84 0.43 -7.81
N PHE A 452 13.85 1.10 -8.38
CA PHE A 452 13.95 1.75 -9.69
C PHE A 452 14.25 3.24 -9.54
N ARG A 453 14.92 3.81 -10.54
CA ARG A 453 15.11 5.27 -10.64
C ARG A 453 13.81 5.96 -11.02
N ASP A 454 13.17 5.47 -12.07
CA ASP A 454 12.04 6.15 -12.68
C ASP A 454 10.81 6.13 -11.78
N THR A 455 10.06 7.23 -11.86
CA THR A 455 8.90 7.50 -11.04
C THR A 455 7.76 8.00 -11.90
N LEU A 456 6.54 7.78 -11.43
CA LEU A 456 5.35 8.44 -11.94
C LEU A 456 4.96 9.55 -10.96
N GLU A 457 5.04 10.80 -11.41
CA GLU A 457 4.54 11.98 -10.70
C GLU A 457 3.04 12.15 -10.99
N VAL A 458 2.23 12.30 -9.94
CA VAL A 458 0.79 12.50 -10.05
C VAL A 458 0.41 13.81 -9.37
N GLU A 459 0.04 14.80 -10.17
CA GLU A 459 -0.50 16.08 -9.70
C GLU A 459 -2.01 15.94 -9.52
N VAL A 460 -2.55 16.41 -8.40
CA VAL A 460 -3.97 16.31 -8.05
C VAL A 460 -4.57 17.70 -7.88
N ALA A 461 -5.59 17.98 -8.68
CA ALA A 461 -6.49 19.10 -8.53
C ALA A 461 -7.87 18.61 -8.10
N TYR A 462 -8.60 19.44 -7.34
CA TYR A 462 -9.90 19.11 -6.80
C TYR A 462 -10.96 20.01 -7.42
N ASN A 463 -11.98 19.40 -8.02
CA ASN A 463 -13.09 20.11 -8.65
C ASN A 463 -14.28 20.18 -7.70
N CYS A 464 -14.20 21.12 -6.76
CA CYS A 464 -15.15 21.30 -5.68
C CYS A 464 -16.16 22.44 -5.91
N THR A 465 -15.83 23.34 -6.82
CA THR A 465 -16.64 24.54 -7.10
C THR A 465 -17.52 24.32 -8.32
N CYS A 466 -18.74 24.85 -8.26
CA CYS A 466 -19.63 24.80 -9.41
C CYS A 466 -19.26 25.86 -10.46
N GLY A 467 -19.53 25.57 -11.73
CA GLY A 467 -19.29 26.53 -12.82
C GLY A 467 -20.10 27.82 -12.62
N CYS A 468 -21.36 27.68 -12.22
CA CYS A 468 -22.29 28.78 -11.93
C CYS A 468 -21.82 29.72 -10.81
N THR A 469 -20.99 29.28 -9.87
CA THR A 469 -20.50 30.11 -8.75
C THR A 469 -19.57 31.23 -9.25
N LYS A 470 -18.92 31.03 -10.39
CA LYS A 470 -18.09 32.05 -11.05
C LYS A 470 -18.91 33.19 -11.66
N GLN A 471 -20.22 32.99 -11.83
CA GLN A 471 -21.15 33.96 -12.44
C GLN A 471 -22.02 34.67 -11.39
N MET A 472 -21.52 34.82 -10.16
CA MET A 472 -22.25 35.51 -9.09
C MET A 472 -22.61 36.96 -9.47
N GLU A 473 -23.87 37.32 -9.24
CA GLU A 473 -24.37 38.68 -9.44
C GLU A 473 -24.70 39.32 -8.08
N ARG A 474 -23.84 40.23 -7.61
CA ARG A 474 -24.12 41.00 -6.39
C ARG A 474 -25.22 42.02 -6.64
N ASN A 475 -26.07 42.23 -5.63
CA ASN A 475 -27.23 43.13 -5.69
C ASN A 475 -28.11 42.83 -6.93
N SER A 476 -28.30 41.54 -7.23
CA SER A 476 -29.03 41.13 -8.43
C SER A 476 -30.49 41.56 -8.33
N SER A 477 -31.04 42.07 -9.43
CA SER A 477 -32.48 42.36 -9.53
C SER A 477 -33.34 41.12 -9.32
N LYS A 478 -32.78 39.91 -9.52
CA LYS A 478 -33.43 38.63 -9.25
C LYS A 478 -33.66 38.36 -7.77
N CYS A 479 -32.82 38.97 -6.92
CA CYS A 479 -32.87 38.91 -5.47
C CYS A 479 -33.37 40.24 -4.87
N SER A 480 -34.28 40.91 -5.57
CA SER A 480 -34.86 42.20 -5.16
C SER A 480 -33.85 43.32 -4.93
N GLY A 481 -32.60 43.17 -5.42
CA GLY A 481 -31.50 44.10 -5.17
C GLY A 481 -30.86 43.99 -3.79
N ASN A 482 -31.34 43.09 -2.92
CA ASN A 482 -30.96 42.96 -1.51
C ASN A 482 -30.27 41.61 -1.23
N GLY A 483 -29.48 41.13 -2.20
CA GLY A 483 -28.76 39.88 -2.09
C GLY A 483 -27.92 39.55 -3.32
N THR A 484 -27.17 38.47 -3.22
CA THR A 484 -26.31 37.93 -4.27
C THR A 484 -26.99 36.74 -4.94
N TYR A 485 -27.11 36.76 -6.26
CA TYR A 485 -27.63 35.62 -7.02
C TYR A 485 -26.48 34.68 -7.39
N THR A 486 -26.59 33.41 -6.99
CA THR A 486 -25.60 32.36 -7.27
C THR A 486 -26.29 31.02 -7.55
N CYS A 487 -25.91 30.36 -8.64
CA CYS A 487 -26.35 29.00 -8.98
C CYS A 487 -27.86 28.73 -8.91
N GLY A 488 -28.70 29.71 -9.27
CA GLY A 488 -30.16 29.57 -9.24
C GLY A 488 -30.82 29.94 -7.91
N LEU A 489 -30.05 30.42 -6.93
CA LEU A 489 -30.50 30.83 -5.60
C LEU A 489 -30.09 32.27 -5.29
N CYS A 490 -30.80 32.86 -4.32
CA CYS A 490 -30.47 34.16 -3.74
C CYS A 490 -29.88 33.97 -2.34
N GLU A 491 -28.67 34.47 -2.13
CA GLU A 491 -28.07 34.67 -0.82
C GLU A 491 -28.39 36.10 -0.36
N CYS A 492 -29.36 36.23 0.55
CA CYS A 492 -29.84 37.53 1.00
C CYS A 492 -28.85 38.24 1.91
N ASP A 493 -28.79 39.57 1.78
CA ASP A 493 -28.01 40.41 2.67
C ASP A 493 -28.58 40.37 4.10
N SER A 494 -27.78 40.73 5.09
CA SER A 494 -28.20 40.73 6.50
C SER A 494 -29.46 41.58 6.69
N GLY A 495 -30.51 41.00 7.28
CA GLY A 495 -31.81 41.66 7.48
C GLY A 495 -32.84 41.38 6.39
N TYR A 496 -32.51 40.60 5.34
CA TYR A 496 -33.47 40.20 4.30
C TYR A 496 -33.65 38.69 4.22
N LEU A 497 -34.88 38.25 3.91
CA LEU A 497 -35.32 36.85 3.92
C LEU A 497 -36.22 36.55 2.72
N GLY A 498 -36.41 35.26 2.43
CA GLY A 498 -37.25 34.79 1.33
C GLY A 498 -36.43 34.30 0.12
N SER A 499 -37.09 33.57 -0.78
CA SER A 499 -36.43 32.95 -1.94
C SER A 499 -35.82 33.94 -2.93
N LYS A 500 -36.27 35.21 -2.90
CA LYS A 500 -35.81 36.33 -3.71
C LYS A 500 -35.45 37.55 -2.85
N CYS A 501 -35.19 37.36 -1.55
CA CYS A 501 -34.86 38.42 -0.59
C CYS A 501 -35.92 39.53 -0.53
N GLU A 502 -37.19 39.14 -0.66
CA GLU A 502 -38.34 40.03 -0.76
C GLU A 502 -38.85 40.55 0.60
N CYS A 503 -38.45 39.94 1.71
CA CYS A 503 -38.92 40.27 3.06
C CYS A 503 -37.81 40.91 3.90
N GLU A 504 -38.15 41.93 4.70
CA GLU A 504 -37.27 42.47 5.74
C GLU A 504 -37.48 41.73 7.08
N GLU A 505 -36.40 41.49 7.82
CA GLU A 505 -36.37 40.74 9.07
C GLU A 505 -37.20 41.45 10.16
N GLY A 506 -38.37 40.88 10.48
CA GLY A 506 -39.32 41.45 11.45
C GLY A 506 -40.62 42.01 10.85
N GLU A 507 -40.77 42.05 9.52
CA GLU A 507 -42.05 42.43 8.91
C GLU A 507 -43.09 41.30 9.05
N SER A 508 -44.20 41.62 9.71
CA SER A 508 -45.35 40.74 9.91
C SER A 508 -46.23 40.67 8.66
N GLY A 509 -45.69 40.15 7.55
CA GLY A 509 -46.48 39.81 6.36
C GLY A 509 -47.37 38.57 6.62
N ASN A 510 -48.62 38.60 6.14
CA ASN A 510 -49.65 37.56 6.33
C ASN A 510 -49.09 36.12 6.44
N MET A 511 -49.12 35.60 7.67
CA MET A 511 -48.40 34.42 8.12
C MET A 511 -49.09 33.13 7.64
N TYR A 512 -48.58 32.49 6.59
CA TYR A 512 -48.97 31.12 6.25
C TYR A 512 -48.14 30.13 7.08
N GLN A 513 -48.45 30.01 8.39
CA GLN A 513 -47.77 29.10 9.34
C GLN A 513 -47.67 27.64 8.88
N ASN A 514 -48.52 27.23 7.92
CA ASN A 514 -48.52 25.89 7.35
C ASN A 514 -47.29 25.59 6.48
N LEU A 515 -46.61 26.61 5.91
CA LEU A 515 -45.44 26.42 5.05
C LEU A 515 -44.15 26.12 5.83
N CYS A 516 -44.09 26.49 7.11
CA CYS A 516 -42.95 26.22 8.01
C CYS A 516 -43.16 24.97 8.88
N ARG A 517 -44.03 24.05 8.44
CA ARG A 517 -44.39 22.85 9.18
C ARG A 517 -44.22 21.63 8.31
N GLU A 518 -43.43 20.67 8.79
CA GLU A 518 -43.14 19.40 8.09
C GLU A 518 -44.41 18.60 7.77
N ALA A 519 -45.34 18.50 8.72
CA ALA A 519 -46.62 17.82 8.57
C ALA A 519 -47.67 18.36 9.55
N GLU A 520 -48.95 18.19 9.24
CA GLU A 520 -50.03 18.56 10.16
C GLU A 520 -49.85 17.88 11.53
N GLY A 521 -49.87 18.67 12.60
CA GLY A 521 -49.63 18.21 13.98
C GLY A 521 -48.18 18.29 14.48
N LYS A 522 -47.17 18.42 13.61
CA LYS A 522 -45.77 18.71 14.02
C LYS A 522 -45.60 20.17 14.43
N PRO A 523 -44.70 20.53 15.37
CA PRO A 523 -44.46 21.94 15.71
C PRO A 523 -43.86 22.72 14.53
N VAL A 524 -44.13 24.02 14.47
CA VAL A 524 -43.52 24.94 13.49
C VAL A 524 -42.01 24.93 13.68
N CYS A 525 -41.25 24.80 12.58
CA CYS A 525 -39.78 24.71 12.59
C CYS A 525 -39.22 23.69 13.59
N SER A 526 -39.91 22.55 13.74
CA SER A 526 -39.55 21.47 14.69
C SER A 526 -39.38 21.93 16.14
N GLY A 527 -39.90 23.12 16.49
CA GLY A 527 -39.68 23.77 17.79
C GLY A 527 -38.24 24.26 18.02
N ARG A 528 -37.40 24.26 16.99
CA ARG A 528 -35.97 24.62 17.05
C ARG A 528 -35.64 25.87 16.21
N GLY A 529 -36.65 26.65 15.87
CA GLY A 529 -36.51 27.89 15.13
C GLY A 529 -37.79 28.71 15.11
N GLU A 530 -37.70 29.86 14.45
CA GLU A 530 -38.83 30.77 14.22
C GLU A 530 -39.20 30.78 12.73
N CYS A 531 -40.49 30.84 12.42
CA CYS A 531 -40.96 30.94 11.03
C CYS A 531 -41.09 32.41 10.65
N SER A 532 -40.23 32.87 9.75
CA SER A 532 -40.23 34.22 9.19
C SER A 532 -40.23 34.15 7.67
N CYS A 533 -41.08 34.93 7.00
CA CYS A 533 -41.21 34.93 5.53
C CYS A 533 -41.42 33.52 4.92
N ASN A 534 -42.27 32.68 5.54
CA ASN A 534 -42.53 31.29 5.14
C ASN A 534 -41.30 30.35 5.14
N GLN A 535 -40.23 30.72 5.85
CA GLN A 535 -39.03 29.91 6.03
C GLN A 535 -38.66 29.81 7.51
N CYS A 536 -38.02 28.71 7.90
CA CYS A 536 -37.54 28.51 9.27
C CYS A 536 -36.14 29.09 9.48
N ILE A 537 -36.00 29.90 10.53
CA ILE A 537 -34.73 30.40 11.04
C ILE A 537 -34.36 29.58 12.29
N CYS A 538 -33.33 28.75 12.19
CA CYS A 538 -32.95 27.85 13.26
C CYS A 538 -32.19 28.56 14.38
N TYR A 539 -32.47 28.17 15.63
CA TYR A 539 -31.75 28.72 16.78
C TYR A 539 -30.29 28.31 16.78
N LYS A 540 -29.43 29.22 17.27
CA LYS A 540 -28.01 28.91 17.52
C LYS A 540 -27.89 27.96 18.71
N SER A 541 -26.96 27.01 18.62
CA SER A 541 -26.67 26.01 19.66
C SER A 541 -25.18 26.05 20.02
N GLU A 542 -24.86 25.82 21.29
CA GLU A 542 -23.47 25.70 21.76
C GLU A 542 -22.84 24.35 21.40
N PHE A 543 -23.66 23.36 21.06
CA PHE A 543 -23.22 21.99 20.75
C PHE A 543 -22.91 21.76 19.27
N GLY A 544 -23.27 22.71 18.39
CA GLY A 544 -23.09 22.64 16.95
C GLY A 544 -24.21 23.36 16.20
N ARG A 545 -24.47 22.98 14.95
CA ARG A 545 -25.45 23.65 14.08
C ARG A 545 -26.77 22.90 14.03
N ILE A 546 -27.87 23.66 14.06
CA ILE A 546 -29.22 23.18 13.75
C ILE A 546 -29.57 23.71 12.37
N TYR A 547 -30.02 22.83 11.49
CA TYR A 547 -30.28 23.14 10.08
C TYR A 547 -31.42 22.29 9.53
N GLY A 548 -31.74 22.46 8.25
CA GLY A 548 -32.87 21.83 7.58
C GLY A 548 -34.02 22.80 7.36
N LEU A 549 -34.91 22.47 6.43
CA LEU A 549 -35.99 23.36 5.99
C LEU A 549 -36.95 23.72 7.14
N PHE A 550 -37.08 22.81 8.10
CA PHE A 550 -37.90 22.94 9.30
C PHE A 550 -37.05 22.84 10.57
N CYS A 551 -35.74 23.11 10.52
CA CYS A 551 -34.82 22.98 11.66
C CYS A 551 -34.84 21.60 12.33
N GLU A 552 -35.07 20.56 11.54
CA GLU A 552 -35.20 19.17 11.97
C GLU A 552 -33.86 18.47 12.19
N CYS A 553 -32.79 18.96 11.54
CA CYS A 553 -31.48 18.33 11.54
C CYS A 553 -30.47 19.05 12.44
N ASN A 554 -29.46 18.29 12.86
CA ASN A 554 -28.30 18.83 13.56
C ASN A 554 -27.07 17.94 13.32
N ASP A 555 -25.89 18.47 13.64
CA ASP A 555 -24.58 17.83 13.45
C ASP A 555 -23.98 17.25 14.74
N PHE A 556 -24.75 17.15 15.84
CA PHE A 556 -24.23 16.74 17.16
C PHE A 556 -24.97 15.58 17.84
N SER A 557 -26.08 15.11 17.26
CA SER A 557 -26.94 14.07 17.86
C SER A 557 -26.68 12.64 17.37
N CYS A 558 -25.61 12.40 16.60
CA CYS A 558 -25.29 11.06 16.10
C CYS A 558 -24.68 10.14 17.17
N ALA A 559 -24.53 8.86 16.81
CA ALA A 559 -23.96 7.82 17.67
C ALA A 559 -22.51 8.14 18.07
N ARG A 560 -22.15 7.78 19.31
CA ARG A 560 -20.79 7.93 19.86
C ARG A 560 -20.21 6.56 20.16
N TYR A 561 -18.94 6.34 19.84
CA TYR A 561 -18.19 5.17 20.27
C TYR A 561 -17.01 5.63 21.13
N LYS A 562 -16.87 5.06 22.33
CA LYS A 562 -15.88 5.49 23.34
C LYS A 562 -15.88 7.01 23.60
N GLY A 563 -17.06 7.63 23.55
CA GLY A 563 -17.25 9.07 23.80
C GLY A 563 -17.03 9.98 22.59
N VAL A 564 -16.54 9.47 21.45
CA VAL A 564 -16.28 10.27 20.24
C VAL A 564 -17.44 10.12 19.25
N LEU A 565 -17.95 11.25 18.75
CA LEU A 565 -19.02 11.30 17.73
C LEU A 565 -18.54 10.63 16.45
N CYS A 566 -19.32 9.68 15.93
CA CYS A 566 -18.98 8.89 14.73
C CYS A 566 -17.57 8.28 14.77
N SER A 567 -17.10 7.91 15.98
CA SER A 567 -15.75 7.39 16.23
C SER A 567 -14.60 8.29 15.76
N GLY A 568 -14.85 9.55 15.40
CA GLY A 568 -13.87 10.44 14.75
C GLY A 568 -13.57 10.07 13.30
N HIS A 569 -14.33 9.12 12.74
CA HIS A 569 -14.17 8.59 11.38
C HIS A 569 -15.44 8.79 10.55
N GLY A 570 -16.21 9.84 10.85
CA GLY A 570 -17.41 10.18 10.12
C GLY A 570 -17.94 11.55 10.52
N GLU A 571 -18.74 12.13 9.63
CA GLU A 571 -19.46 13.37 9.89
C GLU A 571 -20.89 13.06 10.33
N CYS A 572 -21.39 13.82 11.30
CA CYS A 572 -22.77 13.67 11.75
C CYS A 572 -23.73 14.48 10.90
N HIS A 573 -24.68 13.80 10.26
CA HIS A 573 -25.69 14.42 9.43
C HIS A 573 -27.07 13.94 9.85
N CYS A 574 -27.85 14.84 10.45
CA CYS A 574 -29.25 14.59 10.84
C CYS A 574 -29.48 13.31 11.68
N GLY A 575 -28.53 12.99 12.58
CA GLY A 575 -28.62 11.81 13.46
C GLY A 575 -27.96 10.55 12.92
N GLU A 576 -27.47 10.56 11.67
CA GLU A 576 -26.72 9.47 11.07
C GLU A 576 -25.25 9.82 10.88
N CYS A 577 -24.36 8.86 11.14
CA CYS A 577 -22.93 9.03 10.89
C CYS A 577 -22.60 8.69 9.43
N LYS A 578 -22.21 9.70 8.65
CA LYS A 578 -21.61 9.51 7.33
C LYS A 578 -20.14 9.15 7.50
N CYS A 579 -19.83 7.87 7.40
CA CYS A 579 -18.46 7.40 7.61
C CYS A 579 -17.50 7.89 6.53
N HIS A 580 -16.30 8.27 6.97
CA HIS A 580 -15.18 8.54 6.08
C HIS A 580 -14.85 7.26 5.31
N ALA A 581 -14.34 7.43 4.08
CA ALA A 581 -13.89 6.32 3.27
C ALA A 581 -12.90 5.45 4.06
N GLY A 582 -13.08 4.13 3.99
CA GLY A 582 -12.30 3.20 4.81
C GLY A 582 -13.03 2.75 6.07
N TYR A 583 -14.17 3.34 6.45
CA TYR A 583 -14.93 2.98 7.65
C TYR A 583 -16.40 2.69 7.36
N ILE A 584 -16.98 1.75 8.11
CA ILE A 584 -18.38 1.33 7.99
C ILE A 584 -19.04 1.17 9.37
N GLY A 585 -20.37 0.99 9.35
CA GLY A 585 -21.21 0.79 10.53
C GLY A 585 -21.83 2.08 11.04
N ASP A 586 -22.89 1.96 11.85
CA ASP A 586 -23.74 3.08 12.28
C ASP A 586 -23.01 4.16 13.09
N ASN A 587 -21.82 3.85 13.61
CA ASN A 587 -20.95 4.75 14.36
C ASN A 587 -19.54 4.89 13.74
N CYS A 588 -19.31 4.36 12.54
CA CYS A 588 -18.03 4.42 11.82
C CYS A 588 -16.82 3.84 12.56
N ASN A 589 -17.04 2.85 13.43
CA ASN A 589 -15.95 2.24 14.21
C ASN A 589 -15.19 1.12 13.48
N CYS A 590 -15.71 0.65 12.34
CA CYS A 590 -15.24 -0.56 11.69
C CYS A 590 -14.42 -0.21 10.45
N SER A 591 -13.12 -0.48 10.46
CA SER A 591 -12.25 -0.27 9.29
C SER A 591 -12.48 -1.33 8.21
N THR A 592 -12.47 -0.90 6.95
CA THR A 592 -12.53 -1.74 5.75
C THR A 592 -11.15 -2.12 5.23
N GLU A 593 -10.09 -1.59 5.85
CA GLU A 593 -8.72 -2.01 5.52
C GLU A 593 -8.51 -3.48 5.88
N THR A 594 -7.95 -4.23 4.94
CA THR A 594 -7.70 -5.67 5.09
C THR A 594 -6.22 -6.01 5.24
N ASN A 595 -5.33 -5.01 5.20
CA ASN A 595 -3.87 -5.21 5.25
C ASN A 595 -3.43 -6.01 6.48
N SER A 596 -4.00 -5.70 7.65
CA SER A 596 -3.75 -6.42 8.91
C SER A 596 -4.30 -7.85 8.94
N CYS A 597 -5.21 -8.20 8.03
CA CYS A 597 -5.79 -9.53 7.91
C CYS A 597 -5.05 -10.42 6.89
N ILE A 598 -4.11 -9.87 6.12
CA ILE A 598 -3.38 -10.63 5.10
C ILE A 598 -2.19 -11.33 5.77
N SER A 599 -2.18 -12.67 5.70
CA SER A 599 -1.07 -13.50 6.19
C SER A 599 0.16 -13.36 5.28
N ASN A 600 1.33 -13.81 5.76
CA ASN A 600 2.58 -13.86 4.98
C ASN A 600 2.42 -14.64 3.65
N ASP A 601 1.53 -15.62 3.62
CA ASP A 601 1.20 -16.41 2.43
C ASP A 601 0.25 -15.65 1.47
N SER A 602 0.02 -14.36 1.71
CA SER A 602 -0.88 -13.46 0.98
C SER A 602 -2.35 -13.92 0.96
N GLN A 603 -2.72 -14.83 1.86
CA GLN A 603 -4.10 -15.28 2.05
C GLN A 603 -4.78 -14.50 3.17
N MET A 604 -6.02 -14.07 2.92
CA MET A 604 -6.85 -13.40 3.93
C MET A 604 -7.15 -14.39 5.07
N CYS A 605 -6.74 -14.02 6.28
CA CYS A 605 -6.86 -14.85 7.49
C CYS A 605 -6.37 -16.29 7.29
N SER A 606 -5.26 -16.45 6.54
CA SER A 606 -4.65 -17.74 6.20
C SER A 606 -5.63 -18.74 5.55
N GLY A 607 -6.74 -18.26 4.98
CA GLY A 607 -7.83 -19.08 4.44
C GLY A 607 -8.69 -19.78 5.51
N ARG A 608 -8.50 -19.46 6.79
CA ARG A 608 -9.13 -20.13 7.95
C ARG A 608 -10.15 -19.25 8.69
N GLY A 609 -10.48 -18.09 8.14
CA GLY A 609 -11.35 -17.11 8.79
C GLY A 609 -11.76 -15.98 7.86
N ASN A 610 -12.57 -15.07 8.39
CA ASN A 610 -13.05 -13.88 7.69
C ASN A 610 -12.46 -12.62 8.32
N CYS A 611 -12.06 -11.65 7.49
CA CYS A 611 -11.62 -10.34 7.99
C CYS A 611 -12.85 -9.48 8.30
N VAL A 612 -13.02 -9.10 9.57
CA VAL A 612 -14.10 -8.25 10.04
C VAL A 612 -13.49 -7.06 10.77
N CYS A 613 -13.74 -5.84 10.28
CA CYS A 613 -13.21 -4.60 10.84
C CYS A 613 -11.67 -4.56 10.98
N GLY A 614 -10.94 -5.09 9.99
CA GLY A 614 -9.47 -5.17 10.01
C GLY A 614 -8.90 -6.22 10.97
N LYS A 615 -9.72 -7.16 11.46
CA LYS A 615 -9.28 -8.28 12.32
C LYS A 615 -9.80 -9.61 11.80
N CYS A 616 -8.98 -10.65 11.86
CA CYS A 616 -9.41 -11.98 11.47
C CYS A 616 -10.28 -12.65 12.53
N GLN A 617 -11.48 -13.05 12.12
CA GLN A 617 -12.35 -13.93 12.88
C GLN A 617 -12.19 -15.35 12.34
N CYS A 618 -11.45 -16.18 13.07
CA CYS A 618 -11.16 -17.55 12.66
C CYS A 618 -12.42 -18.41 12.70
N THR A 619 -12.78 -19.00 11.55
CA THR A 619 -13.93 -19.88 11.40
C THR A 619 -13.53 -21.34 11.52
N GLU A 620 -12.27 -21.68 11.28
CA GLU A 620 -11.78 -23.05 11.34
C GLU A 620 -11.54 -23.50 12.80
N PRO A 621 -12.08 -24.66 13.23
CA PRO A 621 -11.95 -25.12 14.62
C PRO A 621 -10.49 -25.34 15.06
N GLY A 622 -10.08 -24.61 16.09
CA GLY A 622 -8.72 -24.67 16.65
C GLY A 622 -7.68 -23.83 15.90
N ALA A 623 -8.10 -23.04 14.90
CA ALA A 623 -7.28 -21.99 14.32
C ALA A 623 -7.34 -20.72 15.19
N PHE A 624 -6.18 -20.10 15.42
CA PHE A 624 -6.01 -18.86 16.19
C PHE A 624 -4.77 -18.09 15.69
N GLY A 625 -4.55 -16.90 16.23
CA GLY A 625 -3.52 -15.97 15.77
C GLY A 625 -4.13 -14.73 15.12
N GLU A 626 -3.31 -13.72 14.83
CA GLU A 626 -3.79 -12.45 14.27
C GLU A 626 -4.37 -12.61 12.86
N THR A 627 -3.86 -13.59 12.12
CA THR A 627 -4.31 -13.95 10.76
C THR A 627 -4.77 -15.41 10.68
N CYS A 628 -5.18 -16.00 11.80
CA CYS A 628 -5.57 -17.42 11.91
C CYS A 628 -4.47 -18.40 11.45
N GLU A 629 -3.20 -18.03 11.56
CA GLU A 629 -2.07 -18.79 11.04
C GLU A 629 -1.73 -20.04 11.89
N LYS A 630 -2.10 -20.03 13.16
CA LYS A 630 -1.80 -21.14 14.09
C LYS A 630 -2.99 -22.07 14.17
N CYS A 631 -2.87 -23.27 13.61
CA CYS A 631 -3.86 -24.32 13.79
C CYS A 631 -3.22 -25.69 14.08
N PRO A 632 -2.90 -25.99 15.35
CA PRO A 632 -2.29 -27.26 15.75
C PRO A 632 -3.19 -28.49 15.49
N THR A 633 -4.51 -28.28 15.44
CA THR A 633 -5.51 -29.33 15.24
C THR A 633 -5.95 -29.50 13.79
N CYS A 634 -5.45 -28.68 12.86
CA CYS A 634 -5.83 -28.74 11.46
C CYS A 634 -5.13 -29.91 10.74
N PRO A 635 -5.77 -30.51 9.72
CA PRO A 635 -5.17 -31.57 8.92
C PRO A 635 -3.86 -31.07 8.28
N GLY A 636 -2.74 -31.75 8.55
CA GLY A 636 -1.43 -31.34 8.04
C GLY A 636 -1.34 -31.38 6.50
N ALA A 637 -0.36 -30.69 5.92
CA ALA A 637 -0.18 -30.52 4.46
C ALA A 637 -0.17 -31.82 3.63
N CYS A 638 0.16 -32.98 4.23
CA CYS A 638 0.05 -34.29 3.58
C CYS A 638 -1.38 -34.72 3.25
N SER A 639 -2.37 -34.25 4.00
CA SER A 639 -3.79 -34.60 3.76
C SER A 639 -4.39 -33.77 2.62
N THR A 640 -4.03 -32.49 2.51
CA THR A 640 -4.49 -31.58 1.45
C THR A 640 -3.78 -31.82 0.11
N LYS A 641 -2.47 -32.15 0.12
CA LYS A 641 -1.73 -32.49 -1.11
C LYS A 641 -2.15 -33.82 -1.74
N ARG A 642 -2.80 -34.71 -0.99
CA ARG A 642 -3.31 -35.99 -1.49
C ARG A 642 -4.36 -35.81 -2.60
N TYR A 643 -5.12 -34.71 -2.56
CA TYR A 643 -6.07 -34.33 -3.62
C TYR A 643 -5.36 -33.79 -4.87
N LEU A 644 -4.30 -32.99 -4.71
CA LEU A 644 -3.53 -32.45 -5.84
C LEU A 644 -2.75 -33.54 -6.60
N THR A 645 -2.23 -34.56 -5.89
CA THR A 645 -1.62 -35.74 -6.55
C THR A 645 -2.62 -36.59 -7.33
N ASN A 646 -3.90 -36.53 -7.02
CA ASN A 646 -4.92 -37.25 -7.78
C ASN A 646 -5.32 -36.50 -9.06
N CYS A 647 -5.36 -35.16 -9.07
CA CYS A 647 -5.57 -34.39 -10.29
C CYS A 647 -4.34 -34.37 -11.22
N ALA A 648 -3.12 -34.37 -10.68
CA ALA A 648 -1.91 -34.38 -11.50
C ALA A 648 -1.64 -35.73 -12.21
N HIS A 649 -2.21 -36.84 -11.71
CA HIS A 649 -2.09 -38.14 -12.38
C HIS A 649 -3.11 -38.36 -13.51
N GLU A 650 -4.12 -37.50 -13.67
CA GLU A 650 -5.12 -37.63 -14.75
C GLU A 650 -4.65 -37.06 -16.10
N TRP A 651 -3.48 -36.42 -16.20
CA TRP A 651 -3.02 -35.77 -17.45
C TRP A 651 -1.61 -36.15 -17.95
N LEU A 652 -0.99 -37.20 -17.43
CA LEU A 652 0.30 -37.69 -17.92
C LEU A 652 0.29 -39.20 -18.09
N THR A 653 -0.17 -39.68 -19.25
CA THR A 653 0.36 -40.89 -19.89
C THR A 653 -0.08 -40.97 -21.35
N LEU A 654 0.87 -40.78 -22.27
CA LEU A 654 1.07 -41.61 -23.46
C LEU A 654 2.32 -41.14 -24.23
N HIS A 655 3.47 -41.74 -23.90
CA HIS A 655 4.42 -42.31 -24.89
C HIS A 655 5.67 -42.84 -24.17
N HIS A 656 5.73 -44.16 -23.93
CA HIS A 656 6.83 -45.05 -24.33
C HIS A 656 6.58 -46.50 -23.88
N GLU A 657 6.79 -47.46 -24.79
CA GLU A 657 6.94 -48.91 -24.58
C GLU A 657 5.70 -49.76 -24.19
N GLY A 658 4.78 -49.91 -25.14
CA GLY A 658 4.31 -51.25 -25.56
C GLY A 658 3.61 -52.18 -24.56
N LYS A 659 2.79 -51.69 -23.62
CA LYS A 659 1.91 -52.53 -22.79
C LYS A 659 0.49 -51.96 -22.68
N LEU A 660 -0.52 -52.73 -23.12
CA LEU A 660 -1.95 -52.40 -23.00
C LEU A 660 -2.48 -52.83 -21.61
N CYS A 661 -3.06 -51.89 -20.85
CA CYS A 661 -3.99 -52.18 -19.76
C CYS A 661 -5.38 -51.64 -20.13
N LEU A 662 -6.37 -52.50 -20.27
CA LEU A 662 -7.78 -52.11 -20.40
C LEU A 662 -8.36 -51.97 -18.99
N ILE A 663 -8.85 -50.79 -18.64
CA ILE A 663 -9.71 -50.56 -17.47
C ILE A 663 -11.15 -50.58 -17.96
N SER A 664 -11.91 -51.62 -17.64
CA SER A 664 -13.37 -51.64 -17.80
C SER A 664 -14.02 -51.20 -16.49
N GLU A 665 -14.84 -50.15 -16.57
CA GLU A 665 -15.91 -49.72 -15.66
C GLU A 665 -15.76 -49.96 -14.15
N VAL A 666 -15.52 -48.86 -13.42
CA VAL A 666 -15.55 -48.82 -11.95
C VAL A 666 -17.00 -48.77 -11.48
N LEU A 667 -17.50 -49.91 -10.98
CA LEU A 667 -18.69 -49.96 -10.12
C LEU A 667 -18.23 -49.88 -8.65
N GLN A 668 -18.64 -48.80 -8.00
CA GLN A 668 -18.27 -48.42 -6.64
C GLN A 668 -19.02 -49.28 -5.61
N ILE A 669 -18.36 -50.28 -4.99
CA ILE A 669 -18.73 -50.84 -3.68
C ILE A 669 -17.47 -51.46 -3.02
N ARG A 670 -17.13 -50.94 -1.82
CA ARG A 670 -16.28 -51.55 -0.76
C ARG A 670 -14.82 -51.94 -1.12
N GLY A 671 -13.98 -50.93 -1.28
CA GLY A 671 -12.64 -50.84 -0.65
C GLY A 671 -11.73 -52.08 -0.54
N LEU A 672 -11.45 -52.77 -1.63
CA LEU A 672 -10.35 -53.77 -1.75
C LEU A 672 -9.85 -53.78 -3.20
N TYR A 673 -8.55 -53.51 -3.44
CA TYR A 673 -7.91 -53.58 -4.75
C TYR A 673 -7.27 -54.96 -4.96
N HIS A 674 -7.51 -55.62 -6.09
CA HIS A 674 -6.83 -56.86 -6.48
C HIS A 674 -5.96 -56.63 -7.73
N CYS A 675 -4.67 -56.97 -7.67
CA CYS A 675 -3.77 -57.07 -8.83
C CYS A 675 -3.60 -58.54 -9.23
N PHE A 676 -3.73 -58.87 -10.52
CA PHE A 676 -3.38 -60.18 -11.07
C PHE A 676 -2.08 -60.10 -11.87
N ARG A 677 -1.19 -61.08 -11.67
CA ARG A 677 0.03 -61.28 -12.47
C ARG A 677 -0.23 -62.40 -13.48
N LEU A 678 -0.05 -62.12 -14.77
CA LEU A 678 -0.10 -63.11 -15.85
C LEU A 678 1.34 -63.38 -16.31
N ASP A 679 1.95 -64.44 -15.80
CA ASP A 679 3.19 -64.97 -16.37
C ASP A 679 2.82 -66.01 -17.46
N ARG A 680 3.34 -65.83 -18.68
CA ARG A 680 3.22 -66.81 -19.78
C ARG A 680 4.35 -67.83 -19.68
N LEU A 681 4.02 -69.11 -19.56
CA LEU A 681 4.85 -70.22 -20.04
C LEU A 681 3.97 -71.34 -20.64
N PRO A 682 4.52 -72.17 -21.54
CA PRO A 682 3.77 -72.81 -22.63
C PRO A 682 3.06 -74.10 -22.20
N GLU A 683 1.92 -74.36 -22.87
CA GLU A 683 1.13 -75.59 -22.90
C GLU A 683 0.35 -76.02 -21.63
N GLY A 684 -0.99 -75.90 -21.70
CA GLY A 684 -1.93 -76.83 -21.05
C GLY A 684 -2.64 -76.42 -19.73
N ARG A 685 -3.91 -75.98 -19.86
CA ARG A 685 -5.04 -75.85 -18.87
C ARG A 685 -4.81 -75.07 -17.53
N PRO A 686 -5.71 -74.14 -17.13
CA PRO A 686 -5.57 -73.41 -15.88
C PRO A 686 -6.13 -74.18 -14.66
N SER A 687 -5.40 -74.16 -13.55
CA SER A 687 -5.92 -74.39 -12.20
C SER A 687 -5.71 -73.12 -11.36
N LEU A 688 -6.76 -72.69 -10.64
CA LEU A 688 -6.68 -71.55 -9.71
C LEU A 688 -6.14 -72.03 -8.35
N GLN A 689 -5.04 -71.43 -7.87
CA GLN A 689 -4.68 -71.49 -6.45
C GLN A 689 -4.46 -70.07 -5.89
N ARG A 690 -5.10 -69.82 -4.75
CA ARG A 690 -5.12 -68.56 -3.99
C ARG A 690 -4.03 -68.63 -2.91
N TRP A 691 -3.11 -67.69 -2.88
CA TRP A 691 -2.14 -67.55 -1.78
C TRP A 691 -2.42 -66.26 -1.00
N HIS A 692 -2.59 -66.38 0.31
CA HIS A 692 -2.60 -65.27 1.27
C HIS A 692 -1.17 -65.11 1.81
N LEU A 693 -0.61 -63.90 1.73
CA LEU A 693 0.53 -63.49 2.54
C LEU A 693 0.00 -62.64 3.69
N GLY A 694 0.35 -63.04 4.92
CA GLY A 694 -0.03 -62.37 6.16
C GLY A 694 0.82 -61.16 6.49
#